data_AF-A0A922YEC1-F1
#
_entry.id   AF-A0A922YEC1-F1
#
_cell.length_a   1.000
_cell.length_b   1.000
_cell.length_c   1.000
_cell.angle_alpha   90.00
_cell.angle_beta   90.00
_cell.angle_gamma   90.00
#
_symmetry.space_group_name_H-M   'P 1'
#
loop_
_entity.id
_entity.type
_entity.pdbx_description
1 polymer ?
#
loop_
_entity_poly.entity_id
_entity_poly.type
_entity_poly.pdbx_seq_one_letter_code
_entity_poly.pdbx_strand_id
1 'polypeptide(L)'
;MTEDQTTLSGRVRRIAWICSSVDFGVASIRYRLVYPAAFLNKQGWETIVTSSPDSLIKHLPELDAIVIVKRLDPAIIRIVSEANDAGVPVILDLCDDVLAQDYRATGHEMFRIVFDAIAPRVSALVTTGSYLKRRFEAYGFKAPILIIPDCVETPALAELGKNFLNRTVKPSTRQAAAASAAKRKLKSARDFLYRLYKAFRHPRRSMLDLRKAFRTVIHGDGSAKALDIEAAKNDPYFLEALNDRRRSLIWFGNHGGPHSDFGMATLLRIAPELREAYRRSPFVLIVVSNDQEKWKHLIEPIGVPTRFVPWSHEGTQILLKRARAFIMPTGNDSFSLSKSANRVTLALEQNTPVIAEPLESLEWMESGVYQSGIAEAIVTCLEDRETALRAAQTLRTSAHQHFPINRITQLWEEAFDTVQPYVRPRGQYGELELRENLLVLINNATDRPIAMAVLDAARRSGIETGVIVSREACFRNPQLIEDLIARRISPTFIQRRDTRRTDFRWLRNASALFCPSESNLPAHAVPHWLTKIAKLASVRTYTAQHGLCNIALTDPLAKDAEIASETIFTWNDPALLPEWVEPSIRKRSVAIGRITESLATTLQNTRPRDRRPERVGIFENLHWHAYPDSFRDSFKEMVVALAERHPETEFVIFPHPAGLWSVKFIKTTGLPANLSIINPANRDNLGQTGVAALASLDRVLTTPSSVTVDVAQIGLPVTVFAPPEFDVSLYRGLRIVHTVEDASDALFATPVAELSTGMKAFLSAALLDVTDAAERAVQHMFLDQIQSALESTPSRRQAQH
;
A
#
# COMPACT_ATOMS: atom_id res chain seq x y z
N MET A 1 56.38 22.34 15.36
CA MET A 1 54.96 22.70 15.34
C MET A 1 54.22 21.59 14.65
N THR A 2 54.00 20.56 15.44
CA THR A 2 53.25 19.33 15.17
C THR A 2 51.76 19.59 15.38
N GLU A 3 50.96 18.78 14.69
CA GLU A 3 49.65 18.26 15.12
C GLU A 3 48.62 19.27 15.64
N ASP A 4 47.64 19.62 14.80
CA ASP A 4 46.24 19.68 15.25
C ASP A 4 45.23 19.76 14.08
N GLN A 5 44.92 18.64 13.41
CA GLN A 5 43.73 18.52 12.54
C GLN A 5 43.09 17.11 12.52
N THR A 6 43.33 16.27 13.53
CA THR A 6 42.77 14.91 13.59
C THR A 6 42.08 14.57 14.91
N THR A 7 41.12 15.38 15.36
CA THR A 7 40.29 15.03 16.54
C THR A 7 38.92 15.72 16.55
N LEU A 8 38.12 15.52 15.50
CA LEU A 8 36.66 15.75 15.57
C LEU A 8 35.88 14.65 14.84
N SER A 9 35.87 13.42 15.36
CA SER A 9 34.66 12.56 15.42
C SER A 9 34.93 11.22 16.14
N GLY A 10 34.92 11.21 17.47
CA GLY A 10 34.98 9.97 18.26
C GLY A 10 33.68 9.15 18.29
N ARG A 11 32.70 9.46 17.42
CA ARG A 11 31.41 8.76 17.35
C ARG A 11 31.44 7.73 16.23
N VAL A 12 31.23 6.46 16.59
CA VAL A 12 31.04 5.36 15.63
C VAL A 12 29.79 5.67 14.79
N ARG A 13 29.93 5.66 13.47
CA ARG A 13 28.81 5.87 12.55
C ARG A 13 27.88 4.66 12.54
N ARG A 14 26.57 4.91 12.51
CA ARG A 14 25.54 3.89 12.61
C ARG A 14 24.52 4.01 11.48
N ILE A 15 24.45 2.98 10.65
CA ILE A 15 23.61 2.95 9.44
C ILE A 15 22.63 1.79 9.52
N ALA A 16 21.38 2.02 9.13
CA ALA A 16 20.40 0.96 9.04
C ALA A 16 20.01 0.63 7.59
N TRP A 17 19.87 -0.66 7.31
CA TRP A 17 19.44 -1.19 6.03
C TRP A 17 18.11 -1.92 6.21
N ILE A 18 17.10 -1.53 5.43
CA ILE A 18 15.78 -2.16 5.45
C ILE A 18 15.40 -2.74 4.09
N CYS A 19 14.98 -4.00 4.08
CA CYS A 19 14.52 -4.72 2.89
C CYS A 19 13.28 -5.57 3.21
N SER A 20 12.65 -6.19 2.20
CA SER A 20 11.47 -7.04 2.43
C SER A 20 11.82 -8.39 3.06
N SER A 21 12.99 -8.95 2.72
CA SER A 21 13.49 -10.21 3.27
C SER A 21 15.00 -10.26 3.20
N VAL A 22 15.65 -10.64 4.31
CA VAL A 22 17.11 -10.81 4.36
C VAL A 22 17.44 -12.25 3.98
N ASP A 23 17.63 -12.47 2.68
CA ASP A 23 17.97 -13.78 2.09
C ASP A 23 19.23 -13.65 1.24
N PHE A 24 20.30 -14.34 1.64
CA PHE A 24 21.58 -14.34 0.92
C PHE A 24 21.44 -15.00 -0.47
N GLY A 25 20.46 -15.87 -0.71
CA GLY A 25 20.21 -16.44 -2.03
C GLY A 25 19.79 -15.39 -3.08
N VAL A 26 19.29 -14.23 -2.65
CA VAL A 26 18.81 -13.17 -3.53
C VAL A 26 19.96 -12.24 -3.93
N ALA A 27 20.25 -12.15 -5.24
CA ALA A 27 21.36 -11.34 -5.77
C ALA A 27 21.26 -9.86 -5.35
N SER A 28 20.09 -9.23 -5.50
CA SER A 28 19.92 -7.82 -5.09
C SER A 28 20.14 -7.61 -3.59
N ILE A 29 19.93 -8.62 -2.74
CA ILE A 29 20.25 -8.51 -1.32
C ILE A 29 21.76 -8.64 -1.09
N ARG A 30 22.44 -9.56 -1.78
CA ARG A 30 23.89 -9.71 -1.67
C ARG A 30 24.63 -8.44 -2.07
N TYR A 31 24.44 -7.99 -3.31
CA TYR A 31 25.19 -6.88 -3.89
C TYR A 31 24.82 -5.52 -3.29
N ARG A 32 23.53 -5.29 -3.00
CA ARG A 32 23.06 -3.97 -2.59
C ARG A 32 23.05 -3.73 -1.09
N LEU A 33 22.99 -4.80 -0.30
CA LEU A 33 22.86 -4.71 1.15
C LEU A 33 24.01 -5.43 1.85
N VAL A 34 24.16 -6.74 1.62
CA VAL A 34 25.03 -7.58 2.46
C VAL A 34 26.50 -7.23 2.28
N TYR A 35 26.99 -7.12 1.05
CA TYR A 35 28.41 -6.82 0.82
C TYR A 35 28.80 -5.42 1.26
N PRO A 36 28.07 -4.34 0.91
CA PRO A 36 28.37 -3.02 1.44
C PRO A 36 28.31 -2.97 2.98
N ALA A 37 27.24 -3.49 3.59
CA ALA A 37 27.09 -3.46 5.04
C ALA A 37 28.17 -4.28 5.77
N ALA A 38 28.51 -5.47 5.27
CA ALA A 38 29.54 -6.29 5.88
C ALA A 38 30.94 -5.66 5.77
N PHE A 39 31.23 -4.97 4.66
CA PHE A 39 32.50 -4.29 4.47
C PHE A 39 32.61 -3.01 5.31
N LEU A 40 31.56 -2.19 5.37
CA LEU A 40 31.46 -1.05 6.29
C LEU A 40 31.62 -1.49 7.75
N ASN A 41 30.98 -2.60 8.13
CA ASN A 41 31.11 -3.14 9.48
C ASN A 41 32.56 -3.58 9.80
N LYS A 42 33.26 -4.16 8.82
CA LYS A 42 34.69 -4.47 8.93
C LYS A 42 35.55 -3.21 9.10
N GLN A 43 35.12 -2.07 8.55
CA GLN A 43 35.78 -0.77 8.69
C GLN A 43 35.39 -0.02 9.98
N GLY A 44 34.62 -0.63 10.87
CA GLY A 44 34.28 -0.06 12.17
C GLY A 44 32.93 0.66 12.23
N TRP A 45 32.14 0.66 11.15
CA TRP A 45 30.78 1.18 11.18
C TRP A 45 29.83 0.21 11.89
N GLU A 46 28.86 0.74 12.62
CA GLU A 46 27.76 -0.07 13.15
C GLU A 46 26.65 -0.17 12.08
N THR A 47 26.27 -1.40 11.72
CA THR A 47 25.26 -1.63 10.68
C THR A 47 24.09 -2.45 11.22
N ILE A 48 22.88 -1.88 11.15
CA ILE A 48 21.64 -2.58 11.49
C ILE A 48 21.02 -3.13 10.20
N VAL A 49 20.67 -4.41 10.17
CA VAL A 49 19.94 -5.01 9.04
C VAL A 49 18.61 -5.55 9.54
N THR A 50 17.50 -5.10 8.95
CA THR A 50 16.17 -5.55 9.39
C THR A 50 15.16 -5.60 8.25
N SER A 51 14.18 -6.49 8.36
CA SER A 51 12.96 -6.47 7.55
C SER A 51 11.76 -5.88 8.29
N SER A 52 11.93 -5.48 9.55
CA SER A 52 10.86 -5.00 10.42
C SER A 52 10.89 -3.47 10.54
N PRO A 53 9.87 -2.77 10.03
CA PRO A 53 9.71 -1.32 10.23
C PRO A 53 9.71 -0.93 11.71
N ASP A 54 9.04 -1.70 12.57
CA ASP A 54 8.98 -1.40 14.01
C ASP A 54 10.31 -1.59 14.72
N SER A 55 11.13 -2.54 14.27
CA SER A 55 12.50 -2.69 14.78
C SER A 55 13.34 -1.48 14.38
N LEU A 56 13.28 -1.08 13.12
CA LEU A 56 14.04 0.07 12.60
C LEU A 56 13.69 1.36 13.35
N ILE A 57 12.41 1.63 13.53
CA ILE A 57 11.92 2.89 14.12
C ILE A 57 12.45 3.11 15.54
N LYS A 58 12.66 2.03 16.31
CA LYS A 58 13.24 2.13 17.67
C LYS A 58 14.66 2.65 17.69
N HIS A 59 15.40 2.45 16.60
CA HIS A 59 16.79 2.85 16.47
C HIS A 59 16.95 4.23 15.82
N LEU A 60 15.89 4.89 15.31
CA LEU A 60 16.04 6.17 14.58
C LEU A 60 16.90 7.23 15.28
N PRO A 61 16.76 7.51 16.59
CA PRO A 61 17.50 8.59 17.24
C PRO A 61 19.04 8.42 17.26
N GLU A 62 19.51 7.20 17.02
CA GLU A 62 20.94 6.83 17.06
C GLU A 62 21.52 6.56 15.65
N LEU A 63 20.71 6.65 14.60
CA LEU A 63 21.14 6.42 13.22
C LEU A 63 21.65 7.70 12.57
N ASP A 64 22.71 7.56 11.78
CA ASP A 64 23.23 8.63 10.93
C ASP A 64 22.59 8.60 9.53
N ALA A 65 22.09 7.44 9.07
CA ALA A 65 21.28 7.31 7.86
C ALA A 65 20.49 5.99 7.79
N ILE A 66 19.50 5.93 6.89
CA ILE A 66 18.75 4.72 6.55
C ILE A 66 18.87 4.45 5.05
N VAL A 67 19.10 3.19 4.67
CA VAL A 67 19.01 2.72 3.29
C VAL A 67 17.81 1.79 3.12
N ILE A 68 16.88 2.15 2.24
CA ILE A 68 15.73 1.33 1.85
C ILE A 68 16.09 0.56 0.59
N VAL A 69 16.31 -0.75 0.72
CA VAL A 69 16.78 -1.61 -0.39
C VAL A 69 15.60 -2.30 -1.07
N LYS A 70 15.27 -1.84 -2.29
CA LYS A 70 14.27 -2.45 -3.19
C LYS A 70 12.93 -2.76 -2.49
N ARG A 71 12.47 -1.87 -1.62
CA ARG A 71 11.25 -2.03 -0.85
C ARG A 71 10.31 -0.85 -1.06
N LEU A 72 9.13 -1.13 -1.63
CA LEU A 72 8.09 -0.14 -1.94
C LEU A 72 6.70 -0.64 -1.48
N ASP A 73 6.59 -1.08 -0.24
CA ASP A 73 5.29 -1.36 0.40
C ASP A 73 4.83 -0.18 1.28
N PRO A 74 3.53 -0.07 1.60
CA PRO A 74 2.99 1.06 2.37
C PRO A 74 3.67 1.31 3.72
N ALA A 75 4.34 0.32 4.32
CA ALA A 75 5.07 0.52 5.57
C ALA A 75 6.28 1.45 5.42
N ILE A 76 6.81 1.61 4.20
CA ILE A 76 7.93 2.52 3.92
C ILE A 76 7.52 3.98 4.10
N ILE A 77 6.29 4.35 3.77
CA ILE A 77 5.77 5.73 3.96
C ILE A 77 5.95 6.15 5.43
N ARG A 78 5.66 5.24 6.37
CA ARG A 78 5.86 5.48 7.80
C ARG A 78 7.34 5.62 8.17
N ILE A 79 8.21 4.75 7.66
CA ILE A 79 9.64 4.80 7.98
C ILE A 79 10.24 6.14 7.53
N VAL A 80 9.94 6.56 6.30
CA VAL A 80 10.42 7.83 5.76
C VAL A 80 9.89 9.00 6.59
N SER A 81 8.60 8.98 6.95
CA SER A 81 8.02 10.02 7.81
C SER A 81 8.72 10.11 9.17
N GLU A 82 8.90 8.98 9.87
CA GLU A 82 9.49 8.97 11.22
C GLU A 82 10.99 9.28 11.18
N ALA A 83 11.70 8.88 10.13
CA ALA A 83 13.09 9.23 9.92
C ALA A 83 13.26 10.74 9.71
N ASN A 84 12.40 11.35 8.88
CA ASN A 84 12.42 12.79 8.64
C ASN A 84 12.09 13.59 9.91
N ASP A 85 11.11 13.14 10.71
CA ASP A 85 10.81 13.74 12.02
C ASP A 85 11.98 13.64 13.00
N ALA A 86 12.77 12.56 12.91
CA ALA A 86 13.97 12.37 13.70
C ALA A 86 15.21 13.07 13.12
N GLY A 87 15.11 13.75 11.97
CA GLY A 87 16.24 14.37 11.29
C GLY A 87 17.26 13.37 10.73
N VAL A 88 16.83 12.14 10.41
CA VAL A 88 17.68 11.08 9.87
C VAL A 88 17.53 11.05 8.34
N PRO A 89 18.63 11.14 7.56
CA PRO A 89 18.57 11.08 6.11
C PRO A 89 18.17 9.68 5.63
N VAL A 90 17.41 9.64 4.53
CA VAL A 90 16.89 8.41 3.95
C VAL A 90 17.36 8.27 2.51
N ILE A 91 18.06 7.18 2.22
CA ILE A 91 18.49 6.80 0.88
C ILE A 91 17.58 5.69 0.37
N LEU A 92 16.96 5.89 -0.79
CA LEU A 92 16.24 4.84 -1.49
C LEU A 92 17.20 4.13 -2.45
N ASP A 93 17.38 2.82 -2.36
CA ASP A 93 18.24 2.05 -3.27
C ASP A 93 17.41 1.14 -4.17
N LEU A 94 17.45 1.40 -5.48
CA LEU A 94 16.72 0.67 -6.51
C LEU A 94 17.69 0.12 -7.56
N CYS A 95 17.84 -1.20 -7.61
CA CYS A 95 18.73 -1.89 -8.53
C CYS A 95 18.06 -2.38 -9.82
N ASP A 96 16.76 -2.11 -10.00
CA ASP A 96 15.95 -2.46 -11.16
C ASP A 96 14.94 -1.34 -11.43
N ASP A 97 14.40 -1.27 -12.65
CA ASP A 97 13.27 -0.39 -12.99
C ASP A 97 11.95 -0.94 -12.43
N VAL A 98 11.76 -0.79 -11.11
CA VAL A 98 10.58 -1.27 -10.38
C VAL A 98 9.29 -0.48 -10.68
N LEU A 99 9.41 0.61 -11.45
CA LEU A 99 8.29 1.49 -11.82
C LEU A 99 7.87 1.33 -13.29
N ALA A 100 8.51 0.44 -14.06
CA ALA A 100 8.10 0.12 -15.41
C ALA A 100 6.67 -0.44 -15.42
N GLN A 101 5.85 -0.03 -16.40
CA GLN A 101 4.39 -0.26 -16.46
C GLN A 101 3.96 -1.72 -16.24
N ASP A 102 4.77 -2.67 -16.69
CA ASP A 102 4.44 -4.09 -16.55
C ASP A 102 5.05 -4.73 -15.28
N TYR A 103 5.95 -4.04 -14.56
CA TYR A 103 6.71 -4.63 -13.45
C TYR A 103 5.81 -5.23 -12.37
N ARG A 104 5.80 -6.57 -12.30
CA ARG A 104 4.86 -7.38 -11.50
C ARG A 104 3.41 -6.94 -11.74
N ALA A 105 2.71 -7.62 -12.66
CA ALA A 105 1.35 -7.35 -13.14
C ALA A 105 0.22 -7.05 -12.11
N THR A 106 0.48 -7.09 -10.81
CA THR A 106 -0.46 -6.75 -9.72
C THR A 106 0.09 -5.76 -8.68
N GLY A 107 1.32 -5.25 -8.85
CA GLY A 107 2.01 -4.40 -7.86
C GLY A 107 2.51 -3.05 -8.39
N HIS A 108 2.50 -2.84 -9.71
CA HIS A 108 3.00 -1.61 -10.35
C HIS A 108 2.36 -0.34 -9.79
N GLU A 109 1.03 -0.28 -9.75
CA GLU A 109 0.30 0.89 -9.23
C GLU A 109 0.67 1.19 -7.78
N MET A 110 0.77 0.14 -6.94
CA MET A 110 1.18 0.29 -5.54
C MET A 110 2.63 0.78 -5.40
N PHE A 111 3.56 0.30 -6.22
CA PHE A 111 4.95 0.75 -6.20
C PHE A 111 5.07 2.20 -6.66
N ARG A 112 4.32 2.59 -7.69
CA ARG A 112 4.24 3.99 -8.13
C ARG A 112 3.66 4.89 -7.04
N ILE A 113 2.56 4.46 -6.42
CA ILE A 113 1.92 5.10 -5.26
C ILE A 113 2.92 5.33 -4.12
N VAL A 114 3.61 4.28 -3.67
CA VAL A 114 4.55 4.38 -2.55
C VAL A 114 5.74 5.24 -2.94
N PHE A 115 6.25 5.08 -4.16
CA PHE A 115 7.37 5.89 -4.68
C PHE A 115 7.00 7.37 -4.71
N ASP A 116 5.87 7.74 -5.28
CA ASP A 116 5.44 9.15 -5.39
C ASP A 116 5.22 9.78 -4.00
N ALA A 117 4.77 8.99 -3.02
CA ALA A 117 4.58 9.44 -1.64
C ALA A 117 5.88 9.70 -0.87
N ILE A 118 6.98 9.01 -1.22
CA ILE A 118 8.27 9.12 -0.51
C ILE A 118 9.34 9.86 -1.30
N ALA A 119 9.25 9.90 -2.63
CA ALA A 119 10.25 10.50 -3.50
C ALA A 119 10.59 11.96 -3.16
N PRO A 120 9.61 12.82 -2.79
CA PRO A 120 9.91 14.20 -2.35
C PRO A 120 10.60 14.29 -0.98
N ARG A 121 10.66 13.19 -0.24
CA ARG A 121 10.97 13.13 1.19
C ARG A 121 12.21 12.29 1.51
N VAL A 122 12.82 11.67 0.49
CA VAL A 122 14.10 10.95 0.62
C VAL A 122 15.24 11.90 0.29
N SER A 123 16.39 11.68 0.91
CA SER A 123 17.59 12.48 0.73
C SER A 123 18.31 12.19 -0.59
N ALA A 124 18.25 10.95 -1.06
CA ALA A 124 18.80 10.54 -2.35
C ALA A 124 18.17 9.24 -2.86
N LEU A 125 18.33 9.00 -4.16
CA LEU A 125 18.11 7.70 -4.81
C LEU A 125 19.45 7.13 -5.26
N VAL A 126 19.71 5.88 -4.95
CA VAL A 126 20.87 5.12 -5.46
C VAL A 126 20.39 4.15 -6.54
N THR A 127 21.14 4.10 -7.64
CA THR A 127 20.93 3.19 -8.77
C THR A 127 22.22 2.44 -9.12
N THR A 128 22.12 1.37 -9.89
CA THR A 128 23.26 0.52 -10.30
C THR A 128 24.05 1.07 -11.48
N GLY A 129 23.48 2.00 -12.27
CA GLY A 129 24.10 2.50 -13.50
C GLY A 129 23.35 3.67 -14.13
N SER A 130 23.99 4.29 -15.12
CA SER A 130 23.51 5.48 -15.82
C SER A 130 22.19 5.28 -16.56
N TYR A 131 21.96 4.11 -17.17
CA TYR A 131 20.67 3.80 -17.78
C TYR A 131 19.50 3.92 -16.78
N LEU A 132 19.64 3.28 -15.61
CA LEU A 132 18.60 3.28 -14.59
C LEU A 132 18.42 4.66 -13.97
N LYS A 133 19.51 5.42 -13.79
CA LYS A 133 19.44 6.84 -13.41
C LYS A 133 18.55 7.63 -14.38
N ARG A 134 18.80 7.56 -15.70
CA ARG A 134 17.99 8.27 -16.71
C ARG A 134 16.52 7.88 -16.68
N ARG A 135 16.20 6.63 -16.36
CA ARG A 135 14.81 6.16 -16.17
C ARG A 135 14.14 6.88 -15.00
N PHE A 136 14.80 6.96 -13.84
CA PHE A 136 14.23 7.66 -12.67
C PHE A 136 14.18 9.18 -12.84
N GLU A 137 15.10 9.78 -13.59
CA GLU A 137 15.00 11.18 -14.02
C GLU A 137 13.75 11.39 -14.88
N ALA A 138 13.49 10.50 -15.85
CA ALA A 138 12.30 10.56 -16.69
C ALA A 138 10.99 10.35 -15.90
N TYR A 139 11.03 9.67 -14.75
CA TYR A 139 9.89 9.55 -13.84
C TYR A 139 9.63 10.81 -12.99
N GLY A 140 10.47 11.84 -13.10
CA GLY A 140 10.33 13.12 -12.40
C GLY A 140 10.93 13.14 -10.99
N PHE A 141 11.86 12.24 -10.69
CA PHE A 141 12.53 12.22 -9.38
C PHE A 141 13.45 13.44 -9.22
N LYS A 142 13.28 14.19 -8.14
CA LYS A 142 13.95 15.49 -7.93
C LYS A 142 15.17 15.46 -7.01
N ALA A 143 15.22 14.52 -6.07
CA ALA A 143 16.37 14.40 -5.18
C ALA A 143 17.60 13.87 -5.94
N PRO A 144 18.83 14.05 -5.41
CA PRO A 144 20.05 13.54 -6.05
C PRO A 144 19.95 12.05 -6.38
N ILE A 145 20.30 11.70 -7.62
CA ILE A 145 20.40 10.30 -8.07
C ILE A 145 21.88 9.92 -8.19
N LEU A 146 22.32 9.08 -7.26
CA LEU A 146 23.68 8.57 -7.14
C LEU A 146 23.80 7.23 -7.87
N ILE A 147 24.96 6.98 -8.48
CA ILE A 147 25.28 5.71 -9.12
C ILE A 147 26.27 4.98 -8.23
N ILE A 148 25.83 3.85 -7.67
CA ILE A 148 26.70 2.93 -6.93
C ILE A 148 26.55 1.55 -7.60
N PRO A 149 27.52 1.09 -8.40
CA PRO A 149 27.41 -0.17 -9.12
C PRO A 149 27.52 -1.39 -8.18
N ASP A 150 27.20 -2.57 -8.71
CA ASP A 150 27.41 -3.83 -7.99
C ASP A 150 28.91 -4.17 -7.93
N CYS A 151 29.41 -4.65 -6.79
CA CYS A 151 30.81 -5.06 -6.64
C CYS A 151 31.11 -6.39 -7.34
N VAL A 152 32.39 -6.67 -7.62
CA VAL A 152 32.84 -8.04 -7.93
C VAL A 152 32.67 -8.93 -6.71
N GLU A 153 31.98 -10.04 -6.89
CA GLU A 153 31.73 -11.02 -5.82
C GLU A 153 32.86 -12.04 -5.74
N THR A 154 33.78 -11.88 -4.79
CA THR A 154 34.84 -12.87 -4.54
C THR A 154 34.43 -13.91 -3.50
N PRO A 155 35.06 -15.10 -3.47
CA PRO A 155 34.81 -16.09 -2.42
C PRO A 155 34.97 -15.55 -0.99
N ALA A 156 36.00 -14.73 -0.76
CA ALA A 156 36.25 -14.09 0.54
C ALA A 156 35.15 -13.09 0.91
N LEU A 157 34.63 -12.33 -0.06
CA LEU A 157 33.53 -11.39 0.16
C LEU A 157 32.21 -12.12 0.43
N ALA A 158 31.95 -13.22 -0.29
CA ALA A 158 30.79 -14.07 -0.06
C ALA A 158 30.79 -14.67 1.35
N GLU A 159 31.95 -15.15 1.82
CA GLU A 159 32.12 -15.67 3.18
C GLU A 159 31.94 -14.57 4.24
N LEU A 160 32.56 -13.40 4.03
CA LEU A 160 32.38 -12.24 4.90
C LEU A 160 30.90 -11.87 5.04
N GLY A 161 30.17 -11.80 3.93
CA GLY A 161 28.73 -11.48 3.92
C GLY A 161 27.87 -12.50 4.66
N LYS A 162 28.15 -13.79 4.49
CA LYS A 162 27.44 -14.86 5.23
C LYS A 162 27.69 -14.77 6.74
N ASN A 163 28.95 -14.58 7.13
CA ASN A 163 29.34 -14.43 8.54
C ASN A 163 28.69 -13.19 9.17
N PHE A 164 28.65 -12.08 8.43
CA PHE A 164 27.99 -10.85 8.84
C PHE A 164 26.49 -11.05 9.08
N LEU A 165 25.77 -11.69 8.15
CA LEU A 165 24.34 -11.97 8.32
C LEU A 165 24.05 -12.89 9.50
N ASN A 166 24.87 -13.92 9.72
CA ASN A 166 24.71 -14.85 10.83
C ASN A 166 24.88 -14.18 12.20
N ARG A 167 25.70 -13.12 12.29
CA ARG A 167 25.89 -12.32 13.52
C ARG A 167 24.79 -11.27 13.71
N THR A 168 24.36 -10.64 12.62
CA THR A 168 23.50 -9.43 12.68
C THR A 168 22.01 -9.75 12.69
N VAL A 169 21.60 -10.87 12.08
CA VAL A 169 20.18 -11.25 11.98
C VAL A 169 19.88 -12.37 12.97
N LYS A 170 19.12 -12.07 14.04
CA LYS A 170 18.69 -13.08 15.03
C LYS A 170 17.89 -14.22 14.36
N PRO A 171 18.02 -15.49 14.80
CA PRO A 171 17.33 -16.64 14.19
C PRO A 171 15.79 -16.51 14.11
N SER A 172 15.18 -15.73 15.01
CA SER A 172 13.74 -15.49 15.05
C SER A 172 13.18 -14.74 13.83
N THR A 173 14.01 -14.00 13.08
CA THR A 173 13.58 -13.29 11.86
C THR A 173 13.47 -14.22 10.65
N ARG A 174 14.26 -15.30 10.60
CA ARG A 174 14.16 -16.35 9.55
C ARG A 174 12.83 -17.12 9.66
N GLN A 175 12.37 -17.40 10.88
CA GLN A 175 11.09 -18.07 11.12
C GLN A 175 9.87 -17.19 10.84
N ALA A 176 9.93 -15.87 11.13
CA ALA A 176 8.85 -14.94 10.81
C ALA A 176 8.66 -14.72 9.29
N ALA A 177 9.77 -14.69 8.53
CA ALA A 177 9.74 -14.65 7.07
C ALA A 177 9.20 -15.96 6.46
N ALA A 178 9.58 -17.11 7.02
CA ALA A 178 9.05 -18.42 6.63
C ALA A 178 7.55 -18.58 6.97
N ALA A 179 7.11 -18.13 8.14
CA ALA A 179 5.70 -18.15 8.56
C ALA A 179 4.82 -17.21 7.72
N SER A 180 5.35 -16.06 7.32
CA SER A 180 4.66 -15.12 6.41
C SER A 180 4.57 -15.62 4.97
N ALA A 181 5.58 -16.38 4.51
CA ALA A 181 5.54 -17.09 3.23
C ALA A 181 4.59 -18.29 3.26
N ALA A 182 4.55 -19.04 4.37
CA ALA A 182 3.63 -20.15 4.59
C ALA A 182 2.17 -19.68 4.66
N LYS A 183 1.87 -18.56 5.35
CA LYS A 183 0.54 -17.93 5.36
C LYS A 183 0.12 -17.45 3.96
N ARG A 184 1.04 -16.91 3.16
CA ARG A 184 0.77 -16.53 1.75
C ARG A 184 0.49 -17.74 0.86
N LYS A 185 1.25 -18.84 1.01
CA LYS A 185 0.98 -20.11 0.32
C LYS A 185 -0.36 -20.72 0.72
N LEU A 186 -0.69 -20.76 2.02
CA LEU A 186 -1.98 -21.23 2.51
C LEU A 186 -3.15 -20.41 1.96
N LYS A 187 -3.01 -19.08 1.89
CA LYS A 187 -4.02 -18.21 1.30
C LYS A 187 -4.21 -18.48 -0.21
N SER A 188 -3.11 -18.64 -0.95
CA SER A 188 -3.17 -18.98 -2.39
C SER A 188 -3.79 -20.37 -2.63
N ALA A 189 -3.51 -21.34 -1.77
CA ALA A 189 -4.10 -22.69 -1.84
C ALA A 189 -5.60 -22.66 -1.50
N ARG A 190 -6.00 -21.83 -0.53
CA ARG A 190 -7.42 -21.64 -0.16
C ARG A 190 -8.19 -20.92 -1.26
N ASP A 191 -7.60 -19.90 -1.88
CA ASP A 191 -8.18 -19.19 -3.02
C ASP A 191 -8.27 -20.08 -4.26
N PHE A 192 -7.29 -20.98 -4.46
CA PHE A 192 -7.33 -22.00 -5.52
C PHE A 192 -8.44 -23.02 -5.28
N LEU A 193 -8.54 -23.59 -4.08
CA LEU A 193 -9.60 -24.55 -3.71
C LEU A 193 -10.99 -23.91 -3.82
N TYR A 194 -11.13 -22.64 -3.42
CA TYR A 194 -12.38 -21.89 -3.55
C TYR A 194 -12.77 -21.66 -5.02
N ARG A 195 -11.81 -21.36 -5.90
CA ARG A 195 -12.05 -21.20 -7.35
C ARG A 195 -12.38 -22.53 -8.04
N LEU A 196 -11.73 -23.62 -7.64
CA LEU A 196 -12.03 -24.98 -8.10
C LEU A 196 -13.44 -25.41 -7.69
N TYR A 197 -13.80 -25.15 -6.44
CA TYR A 197 -15.15 -25.39 -5.91
C TYR A 197 -16.22 -24.61 -6.69
N LYS A 198 -15.95 -23.34 -7.04
CA LYS A 198 -16.84 -22.50 -7.86
C LYS A 198 -16.98 -23.00 -9.31
N ALA A 199 -15.90 -23.53 -9.90
CA ALA A 199 -15.90 -24.10 -11.24
C ALA A 199 -16.69 -25.41 -11.37
N PHE A 200 -16.71 -26.22 -10.30
CA PHE A 200 -17.48 -27.46 -10.22
C PHE A 200 -19.00 -27.22 -10.07
N ARG A 201 -19.41 -26.08 -9.50
CA ARG A 201 -20.83 -25.79 -9.22
C ARG A 201 -21.59 -25.14 -10.40
N HIS A 202 -20.88 -24.62 -11.42
CA HIS A 202 -21.47 -23.99 -12.61
C HIS A 202 -20.74 -24.38 -13.92
N PRO A 203 -21.01 -25.58 -14.47
CA PRO A 203 -20.20 -26.18 -15.55
C PRO A 203 -20.29 -25.49 -16.92
N ARG A 204 -21.28 -24.62 -17.16
CA ARG A 204 -21.48 -23.97 -18.48
C ARG A 204 -20.83 -22.59 -18.65
N ARG A 205 -20.15 -22.05 -17.63
CA ARG A 205 -19.38 -20.78 -17.73
C ARG A 205 -17.91 -20.89 -17.30
N SER A 206 -17.45 -22.07 -16.88
CA SER A 206 -16.23 -22.21 -16.08
C SER A 206 -14.93 -22.52 -16.85
N MET A 207 -14.94 -22.65 -18.18
CA MET A 207 -13.72 -22.99 -18.93
C MET A 207 -12.70 -21.83 -18.99
N LEU A 208 -13.17 -20.58 -19.02
CA LEU A 208 -12.34 -19.37 -18.97
C LEU A 208 -11.79 -19.11 -17.56
N ASP A 209 -12.58 -19.40 -16.52
CA ASP A 209 -12.15 -19.26 -15.12
C ASP A 209 -11.19 -20.37 -14.69
N LEU A 210 -11.35 -21.60 -15.19
CA LEU A 210 -10.37 -22.67 -15.04
C LEU A 210 -9.06 -22.31 -15.75
N ARG A 211 -9.09 -21.76 -16.97
CA ARG A 211 -7.89 -21.28 -17.68
C ARG A 211 -7.20 -20.12 -16.96
N LYS A 212 -7.95 -19.18 -16.36
CA LYS A 212 -7.40 -18.10 -15.52
C LYS A 212 -6.86 -18.60 -14.18
N ALA A 213 -7.52 -19.57 -13.55
CA ALA A 213 -7.06 -20.19 -12.30
C ALA A 213 -5.77 -21.00 -12.52
N PHE A 214 -5.69 -21.76 -13.63
CA PHE A 214 -4.46 -22.41 -14.05
C PHE A 214 -3.36 -21.39 -14.35
N ARG A 215 -3.64 -20.27 -15.05
CA ARG A 215 -2.65 -19.18 -15.23
C ARG A 215 -2.18 -18.55 -13.91
N THR A 216 -3.06 -18.40 -12.91
CA THR A 216 -2.70 -17.79 -11.61
C THR A 216 -1.83 -18.73 -10.76
N VAL A 217 -2.01 -20.06 -10.89
CA VAL A 217 -1.17 -21.07 -10.21
C VAL A 217 0.14 -21.32 -10.97
N ILE A 218 0.14 -21.21 -12.30
CA ILE A 218 1.34 -21.30 -13.15
C ILE A 218 2.17 -20.00 -13.08
N HIS A 219 1.59 -18.86 -12.70
CA HIS A 219 2.29 -17.55 -12.58
C HIS A 219 2.38 -17.07 -11.12
N GLY A 220 2.40 -17.99 -10.17
CA GLY A 220 2.69 -17.69 -8.77
C GLY A 220 4.01 -16.92 -8.66
N ASP A 221 3.95 -15.75 -8.01
CA ASP A 221 5.03 -14.83 -7.67
C ASP A 221 6.43 -15.46 -7.77
N GLY A 222 7.13 -15.16 -8.88
CA GLY A 222 8.32 -15.82 -9.43
C GLY A 222 9.60 -15.70 -8.60
N SER A 223 9.54 -16.10 -7.34
CA SER A 223 10.70 -16.46 -6.54
C SER A 223 10.44 -17.82 -5.89
N ALA A 224 10.60 -18.90 -6.66
CA ALA A 224 10.95 -20.16 -6.03
C ALA A 224 12.20 -19.89 -5.17
N LYS A 225 12.15 -20.27 -3.88
CA LYS A 225 13.26 -20.08 -2.96
C LYS A 225 14.49 -20.79 -3.54
N ALA A 226 15.64 -20.13 -3.54
CA ALA A 226 16.90 -20.78 -3.85
C ALA A 226 17.03 -22.05 -2.99
N LEU A 227 17.50 -23.14 -3.59
CA LEU A 227 17.81 -24.34 -2.81
C LEU A 227 18.95 -24.02 -1.83
N ASP A 228 18.84 -24.56 -0.62
CA ASP A 228 19.95 -24.56 0.33
C ASP A 228 21.12 -25.39 -0.23
N ILE A 229 22.34 -25.16 0.25
CA ILE A 229 23.59 -25.74 -0.23
C ILE A 229 23.53 -27.28 -0.22
N GLU A 230 23.04 -27.88 0.86
CA GLU A 230 22.92 -29.33 0.98
C GLU A 230 21.84 -29.90 0.07
N ALA A 231 20.73 -29.17 -0.08
CA ALA A 231 19.65 -29.57 -0.99
C ALA A 231 20.10 -29.49 -2.46
N ALA A 232 20.89 -28.48 -2.83
CA ALA A 232 21.42 -28.32 -4.17
C ALA A 232 22.47 -29.38 -4.53
N LYS A 233 23.35 -29.76 -3.59
CA LYS A 233 24.35 -30.81 -3.81
C LYS A 233 23.75 -32.19 -4.02
N ASN A 234 22.57 -32.45 -3.46
CA ASN A 234 21.83 -33.69 -3.59
C ASN A 234 20.75 -33.65 -4.68
N ASP A 235 20.61 -32.53 -5.38
CA ASP A 235 19.62 -32.38 -6.44
C ASP A 235 19.99 -33.25 -7.66
N PRO A 236 19.08 -34.12 -8.14
CA PRO A 236 19.38 -35.02 -9.26
C PRO A 236 19.79 -34.28 -10.54
N TYR A 237 19.18 -33.13 -10.84
CA TYR A 237 19.52 -32.34 -12.02
C TYR A 237 20.92 -31.72 -11.90
N PHE A 238 21.27 -31.24 -10.71
CA PHE A 238 22.62 -30.75 -10.43
C PHE A 238 23.67 -31.86 -10.58
N LEU A 239 23.43 -33.04 -10.00
CA LEU A 239 24.35 -34.18 -10.11
C LEU A 239 24.49 -34.68 -11.55
N GLU A 240 23.41 -34.73 -12.31
CA GLU A 240 23.45 -35.08 -13.75
C GLU A 240 24.32 -34.07 -14.52
N ALA A 241 24.08 -32.77 -14.33
CA ALA A 241 24.87 -31.72 -14.98
C ALA A 241 26.35 -31.76 -14.57
N LEU A 242 26.66 -32.14 -13.32
CA LEU A 242 28.02 -32.28 -12.81
C LEU A 242 28.74 -33.50 -13.38
N ASN A 243 28.01 -34.57 -13.66
CA ASN A 243 28.54 -35.83 -14.18
C ASN A 243 28.63 -35.85 -15.72
N ASP A 244 27.94 -34.94 -16.41
CA ASP A 244 28.05 -34.80 -17.86
C ASP A 244 29.48 -34.42 -18.26
N ARG A 245 30.09 -35.24 -19.12
CA ARG A 245 31.47 -35.07 -19.62
C ARG A 245 31.54 -34.26 -20.91
N ARG A 246 30.39 -33.94 -21.53
CA ARG A 246 30.34 -33.14 -22.75
C ARG A 246 30.80 -31.70 -22.47
N ARG A 247 31.28 -31.02 -23.51
CA ARG A 247 31.56 -29.58 -23.43
C ARG A 247 30.24 -28.86 -23.14
N SER A 248 30.23 -27.96 -22.15
CA SER A 248 29.02 -27.29 -21.72
C SER A 248 29.12 -25.77 -21.85
N LEU A 249 28.00 -25.15 -22.21
CA LEU A 249 27.74 -23.73 -22.08
C LEU A 249 26.77 -23.54 -20.92
N ILE A 250 26.82 -22.40 -20.25
CA ILE A 250 25.93 -22.12 -19.12
C ILE A 250 25.19 -20.80 -19.29
N TRP A 251 23.92 -20.80 -18.93
CA TRP A 251 23.11 -19.61 -18.70
C TRP A 251 22.53 -19.69 -17.29
N PHE A 252 22.50 -18.57 -16.56
CA PHE A 252 21.86 -18.52 -15.25
C PHE A 252 21.07 -17.22 -15.03
N GLY A 253 19.93 -17.35 -14.34
CA GLY A 253 19.09 -16.21 -14.01
C GLY A 253 17.68 -16.61 -13.62
N ASN A 254 16.89 -15.61 -13.22
CA ASN A 254 15.46 -15.77 -13.00
C ASN A 254 14.75 -16.08 -14.35
N HIS A 255 13.71 -16.92 -14.33
CA HIS A 255 12.99 -17.36 -15.52
C HIS A 255 12.31 -16.22 -16.30
N GLY A 256 12.16 -15.05 -15.66
CA GLY A 256 11.53 -13.86 -16.22
C GLY A 256 10.03 -13.82 -15.94
N GLY A 257 9.44 -12.62 -15.92
CA GLY A 257 8.01 -12.44 -15.74
C GLY A 257 7.31 -12.02 -17.04
N PRO A 258 5.96 -11.94 -17.05
CA PRO A 258 5.18 -11.52 -18.22
C PRO A 258 5.37 -10.03 -18.60
N HIS A 259 6.33 -9.34 -17.97
CA HIS A 259 6.43 -7.90 -17.92
C HIS A 259 7.65 -7.29 -18.60
N SER A 260 8.48 -8.13 -19.21
CA SER A 260 9.66 -7.71 -19.95
C SER A 260 10.26 -8.91 -20.65
N ASP A 261 11.04 -8.63 -21.69
CA ASP A 261 11.80 -9.63 -22.44
C ASP A 261 13.10 -9.98 -21.70
N PHE A 262 13.02 -10.30 -20.41
CA PHE A 262 14.15 -10.73 -19.60
C PHE A 262 14.01 -12.18 -19.14
N GLY A 263 15.12 -12.73 -18.64
CA GLY A 263 15.15 -14.06 -18.07
C GLY A 263 15.28 -15.14 -19.13
N MET A 264 14.77 -16.33 -18.85
CA MET A 264 15.09 -17.54 -19.63
C MET A 264 14.70 -17.44 -21.11
N ALA A 265 13.63 -16.71 -21.42
CA ALA A 265 13.15 -16.55 -22.80
C ALA A 265 14.13 -15.79 -23.70
N THR A 266 15.12 -15.06 -23.16
CA THR A 266 16.13 -14.38 -23.98
C THR A 266 17.00 -15.37 -24.76
N LEU A 267 17.11 -16.63 -24.31
CA LEU A 267 17.79 -17.70 -25.05
C LEU A 267 17.12 -18.03 -26.40
N LEU A 268 15.81 -17.79 -26.54
CA LEU A 268 15.11 -18.03 -27.81
C LEU A 268 15.59 -17.11 -28.92
N ARG A 269 16.02 -15.90 -28.57
CA ARG A 269 16.50 -14.90 -29.52
C ARG A 269 17.78 -15.33 -30.21
N ILE A 270 18.61 -16.09 -29.48
CA ILE A 270 19.89 -16.58 -29.95
C ILE A 270 19.84 -18.07 -30.35
N ALA A 271 18.64 -18.64 -30.47
CA ALA A 271 18.45 -20.05 -30.82
C ALA A 271 19.05 -20.41 -32.19
N PRO A 272 18.94 -19.58 -33.25
CA PRO A 272 19.62 -19.83 -34.52
C PRO A 272 21.15 -19.96 -34.37
N GLU A 273 21.76 -19.07 -33.59
CA GLU A 273 23.20 -19.02 -33.33
C GLU A 273 23.66 -20.20 -32.47
N LEU A 274 22.84 -20.62 -31.49
CA LEU A 274 23.08 -21.84 -30.72
C LEU A 274 23.07 -23.08 -31.61
N ARG A 275 22.10 -23.21 -32.52
CA ARG A 275 22.04 -24.32 -33.49
C ARG A 275 23.23 -24.31 -34.44
N GLU A 276 23.59 -23.13 -34.93
CA GLU A 276 24.73 -22.96 -35.82
C GLU A 276 26.03 -23.40 -35.14
N ALA A 277 26.29 -22.89 -33.94
CA ALA A 277 27.46 -23.27 -33.17
C ALA A 277 27.46 -24.77 -32.83
N TYR A 278 26.30 -25.35 -32.52
CA TYR A 278 26.18 -26.78 -32.20
C TYR A 278 26.52 -27.68 -33.39
N ARG A 279 26.14 -27.28 -34.61
CA ARG A 279 26.52 -28.00 -35.85
C ARG A 279 28.03 -28.03 -36.06
N ARG A 280 28.73 -26.96 -35.65
CA ARG A 280 30.19 -26.82 -35.78
C ARG A 280 30.95 -27.54 -34.67
N SER A 281 30.55 -27.33 -33.41
CA SER A 281 31.16 -27.97 -32.23
C SER A 281 30.08 -28.41 -31.24
N PRO A 282 29.77 -29.72 -31.11
CA PRO A 282 28.73 -30.20 -30.21
C PRO A 282 28.95 -29.83 -28.72
N PHE A 283 27.88 -29.39 -28.05
CA PHE A 283 27.88 -29.01 -26.63
C PHE A 283 26.53 -29.29 -25.95
N VAL A 284 26.46 -29.05 -24.63
CA VAL A 284 25.23 -29.04 -23.84
C VAL A 284 25.01 -27.66 -23.23
N LEU A 285 23.81 -27.11 -23.35
CA LEU A 285 23.43 -25.87 -22.67
C LEU A 285 22.83 -26.16 -21.28
N ILE A 286 23.56 -25.80 -20.23
CA ILE A 286 23.10 -25.86 -18.84
C ILE A 286 22.34 -24.58 -18.52
N VAL A 287 21.07 -24.71 -18.14
CA VAL A 287 20.15 -23.62 -17.83
C VAL A 287 19.86 -23.64 -16.34
N VAL A 288 20.51 -22.75 -15.60
CA VAL A 288 20.31 -22.63 -14.15
C VAL A 288 19.22 -21.60 -13.86
N SER A 289 18.06 -22.04 -13.36
CA SER A 289 16.92 -21.13 -13.12
C SER A 289 15.98 -21.61 -12.03
N ASN A 290 14.86 -20.90 -11.87
CA ASN A 290 13.86 -21.13 -10.83
C ASN A 290 12.51 -21.68 -11.36
N ASP A 291 12.42 -22.01 -12.65
CA ASP A 291 11.20 -22.52 -13.28
C ASP A 291 11.52 -23.61 -14.32
N GLN A 292 11.35 -24.86 -13.91
CA GLN A 292 11.61 -26.04 -14.75
C GLN A 292 10.58 -26.19 -15.87
N GLU A 293 9.31 -25.89 -15.58
CA GLU A 293 8.23 -26.04 -16.55
C GLU A 293 8.44 -25.08 -17.72
N LYS A 294 8.80 -23.82 -17.43
CA LYS A 294 9.13 -22.85 -18.49
C LYS A 294 10.34 -23.29 -19.32
N TRP A 295 11.35 -23.90 -18.70
CA TRP A 295 12.48 -24.49 -19.44
C TRP A 295 12.01 -25.62 -20.38
N LYS A 296 11.19 -26.54 -19.88
CA LYS A 296 10.68 -27.68 -20.66
C LYS A 296 9.88 -27.23 -21.89
N HIS A 297 9.09 -26.16 -21.75
CA HIS A 297 8.25 -25.67 -22.83
C HIS A 297 8.97 -24.75 -23.82
N LEU A 298 9.91 -23.93 -23.34
CA LEU A 298 10.56 -22.92 -24.19
C LEU A 298 11.95 -23.35 -24.65
N ILE A 299 12.74 -23.94 -23.76
CA ILE A 299 14.19 -24.12 -23.97
C ILE A 299 14.54 -25.54 -24.39
N GLU A 300 13.92 -26.57 -23.83
CA GLU A 300 14.14 -27.95 -24.28
C GLU A 300 13.90 -28.14 -25.80
N PRO A 301 12.90 -27.48 -26.43
CA PRO A 301 12.63 -27.64 -27.87
C PRO A 301 13.54 -26.81 -28.80
N ILE A 302 14.53 -26.05 -28.31
CA ILE A 302 15.29 -25.12 -29.16
C ILE A 302 16.21 -25.82 -30.18
N GLY A 303 16.37 -27.14 -30.12
CA GLY A 303 17.11 -27.91 -31.12
C GLY A 303 18.61 -28.07 -30.82
N VAL A 304 19.04 -27.79 -29.59
CA VAL A 304 20.36 -28.21 -29.05
C VAL A 304 20.17 -28.95 -27.73
N PRO A 305 21.07 -29.88 -27.33
CA PRO A 305 20.96 -30.55 -26.04
C PRO A 305 20.97 -29.55 -24.88
N THR A 306 19.95 -29.58 -24.03
CA THR A 306 19.85 -28.72 -22.85
C THR A 306 19.67 -29.52 -21.56
N ARG A 307 20.02 -28.89 -20.42
CA ARG A 307 19.83 -29.43 -19.08
C ARG A 307 19.35 -28.31 -18.15
N PHE A 308 18.25 -28.55 -17.45
CA PHE A 308 17.79 -27.68 -16.37
C PHE A 308 18.59 -27.96 -15.10
N VAL A 309 18.89 -26.93 -14.32
CA VAL A 309 19.38 -27.06 -12.94
C VAL A 309 18.66 -26.03 -12.06
N PRO A 310 18.10 -26.42 -10.91
CA PRO A 310 17.54 -25.46 -9.97
C PRO A 310 18.60 -24.47 -9.44
N TRP A 311 18.22 -23.20 -9.33
CA TRP A 311 19.11 -22.14 -8.87
C TRP A 311 19.55 -22.33 -7.40
N SER A 312 20.86 -22.45 -7.19
CA SER A 312 21.57 -22.27 -5.92
C SER A 312 22.91 -21.55 -6.12
N HIS A 313 23.28 -20.69 -5.15
CA HIS A 313 24.45 -19.82 -5.23
C HIS A 313 25.77 -20.58 -5.47
N GLU A 314 26.02 -21.55 -4.62
CA GLU A 314 27.20 -22.38 -4.64
C GLU A 314 27.18 -23.33 -5.84
N GLY A 315 26.02 -23.93 -6.16
CA GLY A 315 25.87 -24.83 -7.31
C GLY A 315 26.19 -24.14 -8.63
N THR A 316 25.75 -22.89 -8.79
CA THR A 316 26.04 -22.11 -10.01
C THR A 316 27.52 -21.78 -10.14
N GLN A 317 28.19 -21.41 -9.05
CA GLN A 317 29.64 -21.18 -9.08
C GLN A 317 30.41 -22.46 -9.46
N ILE A 318 29.99 -23.63 -8.95
CA ILE A 318 30.59 -24.92 -9.33
C ILE A 318 30.41 -25.21 -10.82
N LEU A 319 29.20 -24.98 -11.36
CA LEU A 319 28.92 -25.21 -12.77
C LEU A 319 29.64 -24.20 -13.68
N LEU A 320 29.75 -22.93 -13.27
CA LEU A 320 30.52 -21.90 -13.98
C LEU A 320 31.99 -22.32 -14.15
N LYS A 321 32.66 -22.79 -13.08
CA LYS A 321 34.06 -23.25 -13.14
C LYS A 321 34.28 -24.38 -14.17
N ARG A 322 33.26 -25.20 -14.42
CA ARG A 322 33.32 -26.34 -15.34
C ARG A 322 32.90 -26.00 -16.77
N ALA A 323 32.05 -24.99 -16.93
CA ALA A 323 31.54 -24.57 -18.22
C ALA A 323 32.66 -24.02 -19.13
N ARG A 324 32.46 -24.16 -20.45
CA ARG A 324 33.34 -23.59 -21.47
C ARG A 324 33.11 -22.09 -21.64
N ALA A 325 31.87 -21.64 -21.53
CA ALA A 325 31.53 -20.23 -21.48
C ALA A 325 30.17 -20.01 -20.81
N PHE A 326 29.98 -18.81 -20.27
CA PHE A 326 28.72 -18.25 -19.83
C PHE A 326 28.11 -17.41 -20.96
N ILE A 327 26.81 -17.62 -21.24
CA ILE A 327 26.07 -16.87 -22.26
C ILE A 327 25.05 -15.95 -21.59
N MET A 328 25.05 -14.68 -21.96
CA MET A 328 24.12 -13.67 -21.46
C MET A 328 23.45 -12.90 -22.62
N PRO A 329 22.34 -13.43 -23.16
CA PRO A 329 21.50 -12.66 -24.06
C PRO A 329 20.67 -11.63 -23.27
N THR A 330 20.37 -10.51 -23.92
CA THR A 330 19.75 -9.32 -23.34
C THR A 330 18.43 -9.03 -24.06
N GLY A 331 17.39 -8.64 -23.31
CA GLY A 331 16.12 -8.17 -23.87
C GLY A 331 16.23 -6.81 -24.54
N ASN A 332 15.25 -6.45 -25.37
CA ASN A 332 15.22 -5.13 -26.03
C ASN A 332 14.37 -4.10 -25.29
N ASP A 333 13.76 -4.50 -24.17
CA ASP A 333 12.90 -3.63 -23.37
C ASP A 333 13.72 -2.84 -22.32
N SER A 334 13.11 -1.76 -21.81
CA SER A 334 13.79 -0.86 -20.88
C SER A 334 14.20 -1.51 -19.55
N PHE A 335 13.50 -2.57 -19.11
CA PHE A 335 13.86 -3.27 -17.88
C PHE A 335 15.07 -4.19 -18.08
N SER A 336 15.21 -4.79 -19.26
CA SER A 336 16.40 -5.56 -19.64
C SER A 336 17.64 -4.69 -19.81
N LEU A 337 17.47 -3.49 -20.38
CA LEU A 337 18.56 -2.53 -20.59
C LEU A 337 19.07 -1.88 -19.29
N SER A 338 18.31 -1.97 -18.18
CA SER A 338 18.71 -1.42 -16.89
C SER A 338 19.52 -2.39 -16.02
N LYS A 339 19.88 -3.58 -16.52
CA LYS A 339 20.56 -4.62 -15.72
C LYS A 339 22.02 -4.23 -15.44
N SER A 340 22.53 -4.73 -14.31
CA SER A 340 23.93 -4.54 -13.92
C SER A 340 24.86 -5.62 -14.47
N ALA A 341 26.17 -5.43 -14.30
CA ALA A 341 27.21 -6.36 -14.73
C ALA A 341 27.36 -7.62 -13.84
N ASN A 342 26.54 -7.79 -12.80
CA ASN A 342 26.82 -8.77 -11.74
C ASN A 342 26.93 -10.23 -12.19
N ARG A 343 26.16 -10.65 -13.21
CA ARG A 343 26.25 -12.02 -13.76
C ARG A 343 27.56 -12.24 -14.53
N VAL A 344 27.98 -11.23 -15.28
CA VAL A 344 29.24 -11.24 -16.04
C VAL A 344 30.42 -11.27 -15.06
N THR A 345 30.43 -10.39 -14.07
CA THR A 345 31.53 -10.35 -13.08
C THR A 345 31.58 -11.63 -12.25
N LEU A 346 30.44 -12.25 -11.90
CA LEU A 346 30.39 -13.54 -11.23
C LEU A 346 30.99 -14.67 -12.08
N ALA A 347 30.69 -14.71 -13.39
CA ALA A 347 31.26 -15.70 -14.30
C ALA A 347 32.78 -15.52 -14.47
N LEU A 348 33.23 -14.28 -14.66
CA LEU A 348 34.64 -13.94 -14.79
C LEU A 348 35.43 -14.29 -13.53
N GLU A 349 34.86 -14.11 -12.34
CA GLU A 349 35.51 -14.49 -11.08
C GLU A 349 35.75 -16.01 -10.96
N GLN A 350 34.97 -16.82 -11.67
CA GLN A 350 35.20 -18.28 -11.79
C GLN A 350 36.15 -18.64 -12.94
N ASN A 351 36.80 -17.66 -13.58
CA ASN A 351 37.58 -17.79 -14.82
C ASN A 351 36.77 -18.39 -15.98
N THR A 352 35.47 -18.15 -16.02
CA THR A 352 34.59 -18.61 -17.10
C THR A 352 34.55 -17.55 -18.21
N PRO A 353 34.92 -17.89 -19.46
CA PRO A 353 34.72 -16.99 -20.60
C PRO A 353 33.27 -16.53 -20.73
N VAL A 354 33.05 -15.30 -21.18
CA VAL A 354 31.72 -14.67 -21.25
C VAL A 354 31.38 -14.31 -22.68
N ILE A 355 30.15 -14.67 -23.09
CA ILE A 355 29.53 -14.29 -24.36
C ILE A 355 28.27 -13.50 -23.99
N ALA A 356 28.35 -12.18 -24.03
CA ALA A 356 27.26 -11.28 -23.65
C ALA A 356 26.86 -10.37 -24.81
N GLU A 357 25.57 -10.12 -24.98
CA GLU A 357 25.12 -9.04 -25.87
C GLU A 357 25.46 -7.67 -25.26
N PRO A 358 25.65 -6.62 -26.09
CA PRO A 358 25.96 -5.28 -25.61
C PRO A 358 24.93 -4.76 -24.60
N LEU A 359 25.43 -4.13 -23.54
CA LEU A 359 24.64 -3.50 -22.48
C LEU A 359 25.47 -2.37 -21.89
N GLU A 360 24.86 -1.23 -21.57
CA GLU A 360 25.58 -0.05 -21.04
C GLU A 360 26.40 -0.38 -19.78
N SER A 361 25.91 -1.27 -18.92
CA SER A 361 26.67 -1.73 -17.74
C SER A 361 27.92 -2.56 -18.06
N LEU A 362 28.13 -2.92 -19.33
CA LEU A 362 29.25 -3.74 -19.83
C LEU A 362 30.21 -2.95 -20.72
N GLU A 363 30.04 -1.63 -20.89
CA GLU A 363 30.90 -0.80 -21.76
C GLU A 363 32.38 -0.85 -21.38
N TRP A 364 32.69 -1.09 -20.10
CA TRP A 364 34.06 -1.32 -19.60
C TRP A 364 34.76 -2.56 -20.21
N MET A 365 34.01 -3.43 -20.88
CA MET A 365 34.54 -4.58 -21.61
C MET A 365 35.03 -4.16 -23.01
N GLU A 366 35.99 -3.23 -23.09
CA GLU A 366 36.44 -2.55 -24.34
C GLU A 366 37.00 -3.48 -25.44
N SER A 367 37.17 -4.79 -25.22
CA SER A 367 37.67 -5.72 -26.24
C SER A 367 37.30 -7.20 -26.04
N GLY A 368 36.37 -7.51 -25.12
CA GLY A 368 36.18 -8.89 -24.64
C GLY A 368 34.90 -9.59 -25.07
N VAL A 369 34.05 -8.90 -25.85
CA VAL A 369 32.84 -9.49 -26.43
C VAL A 369 33.10 -9.75 -27.90
N TYR A 370 32.98 -11.02 -28.29
CA TYR A 370 33.20 -11.50 -29.65
C TYR A 370 32.44 -10.66 -30.70
N GLN A 371 33.16 -9.72 -31.33
CA GLN A 371 32.67 -8.86 -32.40
C GLN A 371 32.26 -9.65 -33.66
N SER A 372 32.67 -10.93 -33.74
CA SER A 372 32.37 -11.87 -34.81
C SER A 372 30.97 -12.52 -34.73
N GLY A 373 30.16 -12.18 -33.73
CA GLY A 373 28.82 -12.72 -33.52
C GLY A 373 28.76 -13.93 -32.58
N ILE A 374 27.56 -14.23 -32.07
CA ILE A 374 27.36 -15.19 -30.97
C ILE A 374 27.77 -16.62 -31.35
N ALA A 375 27.49 -17.07 -32.58
CA ALA A 375 27.86 -18.43 -33.00
C ALA A 375 29.38 -18.63 -33.04
N GLU A 376 30.12 -17.66 -33.59
CA GLU A 376 31.58 -17.70 -33.66
C GLU A 376 32.22 -17.63 -32.27
N ALA A 377 31.64 -16.81 -31.40
CA ALA A 377 32.00 -16.72 -30.00
C ALA A 377 31.96 -18.07 -29.28
N ILE A 378 30.84 -18.78 -29.46
CA ILE A 378 30.61 -20.09 -28.88
C ILE A 378 31.65 -21.07 -29.40
N VAL A 379 31.86 -21.13 -30.72
CA VAL A 379 32.83 -22.06 -31.33
C VAL A 379 34.24 -21.78 -30.82
N THR A 380 34.65 -20.52 -30.74
CA THR A 380 35.95 -20.14 -30.17
C THR A 380 36.11 -20.62 -28.73
N CYS A 381 35.09 -20.43 -27.87
CA CYS A 381 35.14 -20.91 -26.49
C CYS A 381 35.22 -22.44 -26.36
N LEU A 382 34.66 -23.17 -27.33
CA LEU A 382 34.62 -24.62 -27.33
C LEU A 382 35.90 -25.24 -27.89
N GLU A 383 36.47 -24.64 -28.94
CA GLU A 383 37.62 -25.16 -29.71
C GLU A 383 38.96 -24.56 -29.26
N ASP A 384 39.03 -23.25 -29.05
CA ASP A 384 40.23 -22.54 -28.57
C ASP A 384 40.04 -22.03 -27.13
N ARG A 385 40.11 -22.98 -26.20
CA ARG A 385 39.93 -22.67 -24.77
C ARG A 385 41.03 -21.77 -24.21
N GLU A 386 42.26 -21.87 -24.72
CA GLU A 386 43.37 -21.06 -24.18
C GLU A 386 43.18 -19.59 -24.48
N THR A 387 42.79 -19.25 -25.72
CA THR A 387 42.47 -17.87 -26.09
C THR A 387 41.25 -17.36 -25.32
N ALA A 388 40.19 -18.17 -25.20
CA ALA A 388 39.00 -17.79 -24.42
C ALA A 388 39.32 -17.54 -22.93
N LEU A 389 40.19 -18.36 -22.32
CA LEU A 389 40.60 -18.17 -20.93
C LEU A 389 41.49 -16.93 -20.73
N ARG A 390 42.42 -16.65 -21.66
CA ARG A 390 43.23 -15.43 -21.61
C ARG A 390 42.38 -14.16 -21.70
N ALA A 391 41.36 -14.18 -22.58
CA ALA A 391 40.38 -13.10 -22.67
C ALA A 391 39.58 -12.95 -21.36
N ALA A 392 39.10 -14.06 -20.79
CA ALA A 392 38.38 -14.06 -19.51
C ALA A 392 39.23 -13.51 -18.35
N GLN A 393 40.52 -13.86 -18.29
CA GLN A 393 41.45 -13.36 -17.27
C GLN A 393 41.69 -11.85 -17.41
N THR A 394 41.85 -11.37 -18.64
CA THR A 394 42.00 -9.93 -18.93
C THR A 394 40.76 -9.15 -18.48
N LEU A 395 39.58 -9.65 -18.84
CA LEU A 395 38.30 -9.08 -18.42
C LEU A 395 38.08 -9.15 -16.91
N ARG A 396 38.49 -10.24 -16.25
CA ARG A 396 38.43 -10.36 -14.79
C ARG A 396 39.27 -9.26 -14.13
N THR A 397 40.49 -9.02 -14.60
CA THR A 397 41.33 -7.92 -14.09
C THR A 397 40.66 -6.57 -14.28
N SER A 398 40.08 -6.31 -15.45
CA SER A 398 39.32 -5.07 -15.70
C SER A 398 38.11 -4.94 -14.77
N ALA A 399 37.36 -6.03 -14.51
CA ALA A 399 36.25 -6.01 -13.57
C ALA A 399 36.68 -5.64 -12.14
N HIS A 400 37.84 -6.13 -11.69
CA HIS A 400 38.42 -5.76 -10.39
C HIS A 400 38.95 -4.33 -10.33
N GLN A 401 39.27 -3.71 -11.47
CA GLN A 401 39.61 -2.28 -11.52
C GLN A 401 38.36 -1.39 -11.43
N HIS A 402 37.26 -1.80 -12.09
CA HIS A 402 36.04 -1.01 -12.17
C HIS A 402 35.10 -1.18 -10.96
N PHE A 403 34.99 -2.40 -10.41
CA PHE A 403 34.01 -2.71 -9.36
C PHE A 403 34.59 -3.35 -8.09
N PRO A 404 35.75 -2.92 -7.57
CA PRO A 404 36.28 -3.50 -6.35
C PRO A 404 35.46 -3.03 -5.13
N ILE A 405 35.28 -3.92 -4.15
CA ILE A 405 34.41 -3.66 -2.98
C ILE A 405 34.84 -2.45 -2.14
N ASN A 406 36.15 -2.14 -2.10
CA ASN A 406 36.64 -0.93 -1.44
C ASN A 406 36.11 0.33 -2.13
N ARG A 407 36.09 0.38 -3.47
CA ARG A 407 35.54 1.52 -4.21
C ARG A 407 34.02 1.61 -4.05
N ILE A 408 33.31 0.47 -4.11
CA ILE A 408 31.85 0.45 -3.89
C ILE A 408 31.50 0.94 -2.49
N THR A 409 32.27 0.55 -1.48
CA THR A 409 32.06 1.01 -0.12
C THR A 409 32.38 2.50 0.04
N GLN A 410 33.47 2.99 -0.57
CA GLN A 410 33.77 4.43 -0.59
C GLN A 410 32.63 5.26 -1.21
N LEU A 411 32.01 4.78 -2.29
CA LEU A 411 30.84 5.45 -2.87
C LEU A 411 29.64 5.49 -1.90
N TRP A 412 29.47 4.47 -1.06
CA TRP A 412 28.47 4.50 0.01
C TRP A 412 28.85 5.50 1.11
N GLU A 413 30.12 5.56 1.52
CA GLU A 413 30.61 6.54 2.48
C GLU A 413 30.39 7.98 1.97
N GLU A 414 30.78 8.25 0.72
CA GLU A 414 30.53 9.52 0.01
C GLU A 414 29.01 9.82 -0.04
N ALA A 415 28.17 8.83 -0.30
CA ALA A 415 26.72 9.00 -0.27
C ALA A 415 26.21 9.39 1.12
N PHE A 416 26.70 8.74 2.19
CA PHE A 416 26.30 9.09 3.56
C PHE A 416 26.79 10.47 3.99
N ASP A 417 27.96 10.90 3.51
CA ASP A 417 28.52 12.23 3.80
C ASP A 417 27.82 13.37 3.06
N THR A 418 27.31 13.08 1.86
CA THR A 418 26.69 14.10 1.00
C THR A 418 25.20 14.28 1.27
N VAL A 419 24.51 13.23 1.72
CA VAL A 419 23.07 13.32 1.98
C VAL A 419 22.78 14.15 3.22
N GLN A 420 21.87 15.10 3.05
CA GLN A 420 21.32 15.85 4.17
C GLN A 420 19.96 15.24 4.55
N PRO A 421 19.58 15.27 5.85
CA PRO A 421 18.22 14.96 6.24
C PRO A 421 17.24 15.77 5.40
N TYR A 422 16.12 15.17 5.01
CA TYR A 422 15.05 15.94 4.42
C TYR A 422 14.60 17.00 5.43
N VAL A 423 15.02 18.23 5.20
CA VAL A 423 14.49 19.38 5.92
C VAL A 423 13.18 19.69 5.23
N ARG A 424 12.08 19.37 5.90
CA ARG A 424 10.77 19.87 5.50
C ARG A 424 10.93 21.36 5.24
N PRO A 425 10.68 21.87 4.01
CA PRO A 425 10.94 23.25 3.67
C PRO A 425 10.41 24.15 4.79
N ARG A 426 11.32 24.84 5.49
CA ARG A 426 10.94 25.94 6.39
C ARG A 426 10.53 27.09 5.48
N GLY A 427 9.36 26.97 4.88
CA GLY A 427 8.78 27.95 3.97
C GLY A 427 9.56 28.14 2.66
N GLN A 428 8.88 27.86 1.54
CA GLN A 428 8.70 28.94 0.57
C GLN A 428 7.65 29.92 1.11
N TYR A 429 7.94 30.51 2.27
CA TYR A 429 7.31 31.70 2.79
C TYR A 429 8.40 32.77 2.82
N GLY A 430 9.07 32.97 1.69
CA GLY A 430 9.75 34.22 1.44
C GLY A 430 8.66 35.22 1.15
N GLU A 431 8.41 36.15 2.07
CA GLU A 431 7.73 37.45 1.89
C GLU A 431 6.73 37.55 0.73
N LEU A 432 5.85 36.57 0.63
CA LEU A 432 4.64 36.58 -0.17
C LEU A 432 3.55 36.09 0.75
N GLU A 433 2.65 37.01 1.05
CA GLU A 433 1.35 36.79 1.67
C GLU A 433 0.71 35.52 1.08
N LEU A 434 0.53 34.47 1.90
CA LEU A 434 -0.64 33.57 1.98
C LEU A 434 -0.27 32.25 2.66
N ARG A 435 -0.78 32.08 3.90
CA ARG A 435 -0.72 30.88 4.76
C ARG A 435 -1.39 29.66 4.09
N GLU A 436 -0.96 28.45 4.40
CA GLU A 436 -1.74 27.23 4.09
C GLU A 436 -3.15 27.40 4.72
N ASN A 437 -4.20 27.44 3.91
CA ASN A 437 -5.49 27.99 4.35
C ASN A 437 -6.35 27.01 5.16
N LEU A 438 -6.26 25.69 4.90
CA LEU A 438 -7.12 24.69 5.55
C LEU A 438 -6.43 23.34 5.78
N LEU A 439 -6.37 22.88 7.04
CA LEU A 439 -5.98 21.52 7.40
C LEU A 439 -7.22 20.64 7.60
N VAL A 440 -7.25 19.46 6.98
CA VAL A 440 -8.33 18.47 7.15
C VAL A 440 -7.81 17.22 7.85
N LEU A 441 -8.42 16.86 8.98
CA LEU A 441 -8.07 15.65 9.73
C LEU A 441 -8.93 14.45 9.29
N ILE A 442 -8.32 13.29 9.09
CA ILE A 442 -9.00 12.02 8.85
C ILE A 442 -8.57 11.03 9.94
N ASN A 443 -9.44 10.78 10.91
CA ASN A 443 -9.13 9.96 12.08
C ASN A 443 -9.76 8.57 12.05
N ASN A 444 -10.91 8.44 11.40
CA ASN A 444 -11.69 7.21 11.27
C ASN A 444 -12.11 6.96 9.82
N ALA A 445 -12.47 5.72 9.48
CA ALA A 445 -12.91 5.37 8.13
C ALA A 445 -14.19 6.12 7.71
N THR A 446 -15.03 6.47 8.67
CA THR A 446 -16.27 7.26 8.48
C THR A 446 -16.02 8.73 8.18
N ASP A 447 -14.82 9.25 8.48
CA ASP A 447 -14.47 10.64 8.17
C ASP A 447 -14.19 10.83 6.68
N ARG A 448 -13.82 9.76 5.97
CA ARG A 448 -13.37 9.78 4.56
C ARG A 448 -14.35 10.52 3.64
N PRO A 449 -15.67 10.20 3.57
CA PRO A 449 -16.56 10.86 2.61
C PRO A 449 -16.68 12.37 2.86
N ILE A 450 -16.76 12.78 4.12
CA ILE A 450 -16.85 14.20 4.52
C ILE A 450 -15.55 14.92 4.19
N ALA A 451 -14.41 14.33 4.57
CA ALA A 451 -13.09 14.91 4.32
C ALA A 451 -12.81 15.07 2.82
N MET A 452 -13.12 14.05 2.01
CA MET A 452 -12.92 14.12 0.55
C MET A 452 -13.79 15.19 -0.09
N ALA A 453 -15.07 15.30 0.31
CA ALA A 453 -15.97 16.32 -0.19
C ALA A 453 -15.45 17.74 0.12
N VAL A 454 -14.96 17.98 1.35
CA VAL A 454 -14.38 19.27 1.75
C VAL A 454 -13.07 19.56 1.00
N LEU A 455 -12.20 18.57 0.84
CA LEU A 455 -10.96 18.73 0.06
C LEU A 455 -11.24 19.08 -1.40
N ASP A 456 -12.23 18.43 -2.01
CA ASP A 456 -12.62 18.69 -3.39
C ASP A 456 -13.25 20.09 -3.54
N ALA A 457 -14.08 20.52 -2.59
CA ALA A 457 -14.67 21.86 -2.57
C ALA A 457 -13.62 22.97 -2.34
N ALA A 458 -12.67 22.75 -1.43
CA ALA A 458 -11.56 23.66 -1.18
C ALA A 458 -10.68 23.83 -2.42
N ARG A 459 -10.35 22.71 -3.09
CA ARG A 459 -9.58 22.72 -4.34
C ARG A 459 -10.29 23.48 -5.46
N ARG A 460 -11.61 23.28 -5.62
CA ARG A 460 -12.43 24.04 -6.59
C ARG A 460 -12.41 25.54 -6.30
N SER A 461 -12.29 25.91 -5.03
CA SER A 461 -12.25 27.30 -4.56
C SER A 461 -10.84 27.91 -4.55
N GLY A 462 -9.82 27.19 -5.04
CA GLY A 462 -8.43 27.65 -5.06
C GLY A 462 -7.77 27.73 -3.68
N ILE A 463 -8.35 27.06 -2.67
CA ILE A 463 -7.83 27.04 -1.29
C ILE A 463 -6.78 25.94 -1.18
N GLU A 464 -5.59 26.28 -0.70
CA GLU A 464 -4.55 25.31 -0.42
C GLU A 464 -4.91 24.47 0.82
N THR A 465 -4.80 23.15 0.68
CA THR A 465 -5.21 22.18 1.71
C THR A 465 -4.07 21.28 2.15
N GLY A 466 -3.89 21.14 3.45
CA GLY A 466 -3.10 20.07 4.05
C GLY A 466 -4.00 18.96 4.60
N VAL A 467 -3.54 17.70 4.55
CA VAL A 467 -4.27 16.56 5.13
C VAL A 467 -3.48 15.93 6.25
N ILE A 468 -4.15 15.75 7.39
CA ILE A 468 -3.63 15.02 8.53
C ILE A 468 -4.38 13.69 8.61
N VAL A 469 -3.66 12.58 8.79
CA VAL A 469 -4.28 11.26 8.88
C VAL A 469 -3.80 10.53 10.12
N SER A 470 -4.73 9.99 10.89
CA SER A 470 -4.36 9.09 11.99
C SER A 470 -3.83 7.78 11.42
N ARG A 471 -2.80 7.24 12.07
CA ARG A 471 -2.18 5.99 11.64
C ARG A 471 -3.19 4.83 11.63
N GLU A 472 -4.09 4.82 12.61
CA GLU A 472 -5.19 3.87 12.72
C GLU A 472 -6.16 3.95 11.53
N ALA A 473 -6.47 5.16 11.04
CA ALA A 473 -7.34 5.35 9.86
C ALA A 473 -6.74 4.70 8.62
N CYS A 474 -5.45 4.95 8.33
CA CYS A 474 -4.78 4.37 7.17
C CYS A 474 -4.68 2.85 7.21
N PHE A 475 -4.40 2.26 8.38
CA PHE A 475 -4.35 0.81 8.48
C PHE A 475 -5.69 0.14 8.30
N ARG A 476 -6.77 0.76 8.79
CA ARG A 476 -8.13 0.21 8.71
C ARG A 476 -8.77 0.44 7.35
N ASN A 477 -8.31 1.44 6.59
CA ASN A 477 -8.87 1.79 5.29
C ASN A 477 -7.77 2.07 4.24
N PRO A 478 -7.24 1.04 3.56
CA PRO A 478 -6.23 1.22 2.52
C PRO A 478 -6.66 2.13 1.36
N GLN A 479 -7.97 2.19 1.04
CA GLN A 479 -8.52 3.05 -0.02
C GLN A 479 -8.33 4.54 0.29
N LEU A 480 -8.18 4.90 1.57
CA LEU A 480 -7.88 6.28 1.96
C LEU A 480 -6.59 6.79 1.32
N ILE A 481 -5.57 5.94 1.24
CA ILE A 481 -4.29 6.32 0.60
C ILE A 481 -4.49 6.46 -0.91
N GLU A 482 -5.26 5.59 -1.54
CA GLU A 482 -5.59 5.66 -2.98
C GLU A 482 -6.29 6.98 -3.31
N ASP A 483 -7.28 7.40 -2.51
CA ASP A 483 -8.00 8.66 -2.71
C ASP A 483 -7.12 9.91 -2.59
N LEU A 484 -6.23 9.94 -1.59
CA LEU A 484 -5.33 11.05 -1.36
C LEU A 484 -4.34 11.17 -2.53
N ILE A 485 -3.90 10.04 -3.08
CA ILE A 485 -2.98 10.00 -4.22
C ILE A 485 -3.69 10.41 -5.50
N ALA A 486 -4.91 9.95 -5.75
CA ALA A 486 -5.72 10.39 -6.89
C ALA A 486 -5.84 11.92 -6.92
N ARG A 487 -5.87 12.54 -5.73
CA ARG A 487 -5.91 14.00 -5.55
C ARG A 487 -4.53 14.68 -5.53
N ARG A 488 -3.44 13.91 -5.59
CA ARG A 488 -2.04 14.35 -5.45
C ARG A 488 -1.74 15.04 -4.11
N ILE A 489 -2.41 14.58 -3.05
CA ILE A 489 -2.25 15.11 -1.69
C ILE A 489 -1.27 14.23 -0.92
N SER A 490 -0.28 14.86 -0.30
CA SER A 490 0.69 14.19 0.57
C SER A 490 0.27 14.32 2.04
N PRO A 491 -0.22 13.26 2.70
CA PRO A 491 -0.67 13.37 4.09
C PRO A 491 0.48 13.55 5.08
N THR A 492 0.16 14.20 6.19
CA THR A 492 0.94 14.20 7.45
C THR A 492 0.32 13.18 8.40
N PHE A 493 1.13 12.32 9.01
CA PHE A 493 0.63 11.25 9.87
C PHE A 493 0.69 11.64 11.35
N ILE A 494 -0.34 11.28 12.11
CA ILE A 494 -0.39 11.40 13.57
C ILE A 494 -0.78 10.09 14.24
N GLN A 495 -0.38 9.90 15.48
CA GLN A 495 -0.65 8.74 16.32
C GLN A 495 -1.18 9.18 17.67
N ARG A 496 -1.90 8.30 18.37
CA ARG A 496 -2.45 8.60 19.70
C ARG A 496 -1.39 8.99 20.73
N ARG A 497 -0.12 8.55 20.59
CA ARG A 497 0.99 8.95 21.47
C ARG A 497 1.41 10.41 21.28
N ASP A 498 1.13 11.00 20.11
CA ASP A 498 1.46 12.40 19.82
C ASP A 498 0.65 13.37 20.65
N THR A 499 -0.46 12.93 21.27
CA THR A 499 -1.23 13.75 22.22
C THR A 499 -0.43 14.19 23.45
N ARG A 500 0.74 13.59 23.67
CA ARG A 500 1.68 13.92 24.73
C ARG A 500 2.81 14.87 24.31
N ARG A 501 2.94 15.18 23.01
CA ARG A 501 3.95 16.11 22.50
C ARG A 501 3.56 17.56 22.85
N THR A 502 4.55 18.45 22.91
CA THR A 502 4.37 19.88 23.24
C THR A 502 4.76 20.83 22.11
N ASP A 503 5.41 20.34 21.04
CA ASP A 503 5.81 21.16 19.88
C ASP A 503 4.88 20.94 18.68
N PHE A 504 4.08 21.97 18.36
CA PHE A 504 3.15 21.99 17.23
C PHE A 504 3.34 23.23 16.35
N ARG A 505 4.58 23.72 16.23
CA ARG A 505 4.88 24.91 15.41
C ARG A 505 4.39 24.80 13.97
N TRP A 506 4.33 23.58 13.41
CA TRP A 506 3.78 23.33 12.08
C TRP A 506 2.31 23.72 11.94
N LEU A 507 1.55 23.69 13.03
CA LEU A 507 0.13 24.03 13.03
C LEU A 507 -0.09 25.56 13.01
N ARG A 508 0.89 26.36 13.43
CA ARG A 508 0.83 27.85 13.37
C ARG A 508 0.77 28.39 11.94
N ASN A 509 1.13 27.57 10.96
CA ASN A 509 1.11 27.96 9.55
C ASN A 509 -0.29 27.76 8.92
N ALA A 510 -1.21 27.11 9.62
CA ALA A 510 -2.56 26.88 9.14
C ALA A 510 -3.51 28.02 9.57
N SER A 511 -4.38 28.45 8.66
CA SER A 511 -5.44 29.41 9.00
C SER A 511 -6.68 28.74 9.61
N ALA A 512 -6.96 27.47 9.24
CA ALA A 512 -8.06 26.68 9.78
C ALA A 512 -7.71 25.20 9.94
N LEU A 513 -8.40 24.54 10.86
CA LEU A 513 -8.43 23.10 11.07
C LEU A 513 -9.88 22.60 11.00
N PHE A 514 -10.15 21.66 10.10
CA PHE A 514 -11.42 20.96 9.99
C PHE A 514 -11.28 19.49 10.43
N CYS A 515 -12.07 19.12 11.44
CA CYS A 515 -12.19 17.76 11.97
C CYS A 515 -13.59 17.22 11.64
N PRO A 516 -13.76 16.30 10.67
CA PRO A 516 -15.07 15.74 10.27
C PRO A 516 -15.89 15.18 11.44
N SER A 517 -15.21 14.61 12.44
CA SER A 517 -15.80 14.15 13.69
C SER A 517 -14.91 14.55 14.87
N GLU A 518 -15.51 15.08 15.94
CA GLU A 518 -14.79 15.57 17.12
C GLU A 518 -15.63 15.44 18.39
N SER A 519 -15.05 14.85 19.45
CA SER A 519 -15.57 14.91 20.82
C SER A 519 -14.52 14.45 21.85
N ASN A 520 -14.75 14.73 23.14
CA ASN A 520 -13.90 14.24 24.23
C ASN A 520 -13.94 12.70 24.46
N LEU A 521 -14.78 11.96 23.73
CA LEU A 521 -14.89 10.50 23.88
C LEU A 521 -13.67 9.76 23.31
N PRO A 522 -13.36 8.53 23.79
CA PRO A 522 -12.15 7.80 23.39
C PRO A 522 -11.96 7.60 21.88
N ALA A 523 -13.05 7.46 21.12
CA ALA A 523 -13.01 7.28 19.66
C ALA A 523 -12.58 8.55 18.91
N HIS A 524 -12.76 9.73 19.52
CA HIS A 524 -12.47 11.05 18.95
C HIS A 524 -11.41 11.83 19.74
N ALA A 525 -10.71 11.17 20.67
CA ALA A 525 -9.72 11.80 21.55
C ALA A 525 -8.59 12.51 20.77
N VAL A 526 -8.18 11.99 19.62
CA VAL A 526 -7.15 12.61 18.76
C VAL A 526 -7.68 13.90 18.11
N PRO A 527 -8.82 13.89 17.38
CA PRO A 527 -9.47 15.12 16.90
C PRO A 527 -9.69 16.18 17.98
N HIS A 528 -10.22 15.80 19.15
CA HIS A 528 -10.52 16.75 20.22
C HIS A 528 -9.27 17.39 20.82
N TRP A 529 -8.23 16.58 21.05
CA TRP A 529 -6.94 17.09 21.50
C TRP A 529 -6.31 18.04 20.46
N LEU A 530 -6.28 17.66 19.18
CA LEU A 530 -5.68 18.49 18.13
C LEU A 530 -6.42 19.82 17.99
N THR A 531 -7.75 19.80 18.13
CA THR A 531 -8.60 20.98 18.14
C THR A 531 -8.26 21.92 19.30
N LYS A 532 -8.05 21.39 20.52
CA LYS A 532 -7.61 22.19 21.67
C LYS A 532 -6.24 22.84 21.42
N ILE A 533 -5.28 22.10 20.84
CA ILE A 533 -3.97 22.63 20.46
C ILE A 533 -4.09 23.72 19.39
N ALA A 534 -4.96 23.53 18.39
CA ALA A 534 -5.19 24.50 17.33
C ALA A 534 -5.72 25.83 17.86
N LYS A 535 -6.65 25.79 18.81
CA LYS A 535 -7.14 26.99 19.49
C LYS A 535 -6.05 27.72 20.26
N LEU A 536 -5.19 27.00 20.98
CA LEU A 536 -4.03 27.59 21.65
C LEU A 536 -3.03 28.22 20.66
N ALA A 537 -2.97 27.71 19.44
CA ALA A 537 -2.17 28.25 18.35
C ALA A 537 -2.89 29.35 17.54
N SER A 538 -4.07 29.81 17.97
CA SER A 538 -4.90 30.80 17.26
C SER A 538 -5.31 30.37 15.84
N VAL A 539 -5.45 29.07 15.61
CA VAL A 539 -5.98 28.49 14.36
C VAL A 539 -7.48 28.30 14.51
N ARG A 540 -8.27 28.73 13.52
CA ARG A 540 -9.72 28.57 13.54
C ARG A 540 -10.10 27.09 13.46
N THR A 541 -11.07 26.68 14.27
CA THR A 541 -11.43 25.26 14.39
C THR A 541 -12.87 24.96 14.02
N TYR A 542 -13.05 23.94 13.18
CA TYR A 542 -14.33 23.55 12.62
C TYR A 542 -14.54 22.05 12.79
N THR A 543 -15.78 21.65 13.08
CA THR A 543 -16.22 20.26 13.00
C THR A 543 -17.56 20.16 12.30
N ALA A 544 -18.04 18.94 12.02
CA ALA A 544 -19.30 18.70 11.34
C ALA A 544 -20.13 17.62 12.00
N GLN A 545 -21.43 17.71 11.80
CA GLN A 545 -22.34 16.61 12.00
C GLN A 545 -22.02 15.50 11.00
N HIS A 546 -21.55 14.36 11.50
CA HIS A 546 -21.11 13.23 10.67
C HIS A 546 -22.14 12.09 10.61
N GLY A 547 -23.24 12.19 11.36
CA GLY A 547 -24.32 11.21 11.42
C GLY A 547 -25.62 11.80 11.97
N LEU A 548 -26.74 11.07 11.82
CA LEU A 548 -28.03 11.47 12.36
C LEU A 548 -28.02 11.41 13.90
N CYS A 549 -27.46 10.33 14.46
CA CYS A 549 -27.13 10.22 15.88
C CYS A 549 -25.70 10.70 16.10
N ASN A 550 -25.49 12.01 16.12
CA ASN A 550 -24.18 12.59 16.39
C ASN A 550 -24.01 12.89 17.88
N ILE A 551 -22.90 12.41 18.45
CA ILE A 551 -22.48 12.69 19.82
C ILE A 551 -22.51 14.21 20.09
N ALA A 552 -22.98 14.59 21.27
CA ALA A 552 -23.15 15.97 21.75
C ALA A 552 -24.13 16.88 20.97
N LEU A 553 -24.62 16.47 19.78
CA LEU A 553 -25.59 17.26 19.01
C LEU A 553 -26.99 16.65 18.99
N THR A 554 -27.09 15.33 18.79
CA THR A 554 -28.38 14.66 18.58
C THR A 554 -28.46 13.29 19.25
N ASP A 555 -27.34 12.65 19.61
CA ASP A 555 -27.33 11.37 20.33
C ASP A 555 -27.55 11.57 21.85
N PRO A 556 -28.69 11.14 22.43
CA PRO A 556 -28.97 11.32 23.85
C PRO A 556 -28.06 10.49 24.75
N LEU A 557 -27.44 9.41 24.24
CA LEU A 557 -26.56 8.53 25.00
C LEU A 557 -25.20 9.19 25.31
N ALA A 558 -24.87 10.24 24.57
CA ALA A 558 -23.63 10.97 24.71
C ALA A 558 -23.88 12.49 24.82
N LYS A 559 -24.96 12.86 25.52
CA LYS A 559 -25.36 14.26 25.74
C LYS A 559 -24.31 15.09 26.50
N ASP A 560 -23.52 14.44 27.36
CA ASP A 560 -22.48 15.09 28.18
C ASP A 560 -21.11 15.17 27.48
N ALA A 561 -21.02 14.77 26.21
CA ALA A 561 -19.78 14.86 25.45
C ALA A 561 -19.47 16.32 25.06
N GLU A 562 -18.18 16.66 25.06
CA GLU A 562 -17.73 18.02 24.76
C GLU A 562 -17.21 18.13 23.32
N ILE A 563 -17.53 19.25 22.67
CA ILE A 563 -16.99 19.66 21.36
C ILE A 563 -16.15 20.93 21.54
N ALA A 564 -14.86 20.84 21.20
CA ALA A 564 -13.90 21.92 21.38
C ALA A 564 -13.92 22.96 20.24
N SER A 565 -14.32 22.54 19.03
CA SER A 565 -14.29 23.35 17.81
C SER A 565 -15.09 24.65 17.92
N GLU A 566 -14.56 25.77 17.43
CA GLU A 566 -15.23 27.08 17.50
C GLU A 566 -16.50 27.16 16.67
N THR A 567 -16.57 26.41 15.57
CA THR A 567 -17.74 26.33 14.69
C THR A 567 -18.12 24.87 14.45
N ILE A 568 -19.43 24.60 14.47
CA ILE A 568 -19.99 23.26 14.31
C ILE A 568 -20.97 23.27 13.14
N PHE A 569 -20.67 22.53 12.08
CA PHE A 569 -21.54 22.45 10.93
C PHE A 569 -22.67 21.43 11.14
N THR A 570 -23.91 21.86 11.02
CA THR A 570 -25.11 21.03 11.22
C THR A 570 -25.84 20.76 9.92
N TRP A 571 -26.54 19.62 9.87
CA TRP A 571 -27.33 19.24 8.69
C TRP A 571 -28.58 20.08 8.50
N ASN A 572 -29.15 20.62 9.57
CA ASN A 572 -30.31 21.51 9.55
C ASN A 572 -30.14 22.68 10.52
N ASP A 573 -31.15 23.54 10.63
CA ASP A 573 -31.19 24.70 11.53
C ASP A 573 -30.82 24.29 12.98
N PRO A 574 -29.79 24.92 13.60
CA PRO A 574 -29.44 24.70 15.00
C PRO A 574 -30.59 24.92 15.98
N ALA A 575 -31.64 25.68 15.63
CA ALA A 575 -32.85 25.82 16.44
C ALA A 575 -33.60 24.49 16.63
N LEU A 576 -33.43 23.54 15.69
CA LEU A 576 -34.05 22.22 15.75
C LEU A 576 -33.24 21.20 16.57
N LEU A 577 -32.06 21.57 17.06
CA LEU A 577 -31.30 20.70 17.97
C LEU A 577 -32.08 20.47 19.28
N PRO A 578 -31.96 19.28 19.90
CA PRO A 578 -32.66 18.95 21.15
C PRO A 578 -32.42 19.98 22.26
N GLU A 579 -33.42 20.18 23.14
CA GLU A 579 -33.35 21.17 24.22
C GLU A 579 -32.19 20.93 25.20
N TRP A 580 -31.76 19.69 25.36
CA TRP A 580 -30.63 19.32 26.22
C TRP A 580 -29.27 19.77 25.66
N VAL A 581 -29.19 20.16 24.39
CA VAL A 581 -27.93 20.65 23.78
C VAL A 581 -27.56 21.97 24.41
N GLU A 582 -26.34 22.04 24.92
CA GLU A 582 -25.80 23.17 25.64
C GLU A 582 -25.88 24.48 24.80
N PRO A 583 -26.31 25.62 25.36
CA PRO A 583 -26.51 26.85 24.60
C PRO A 583 -25.29 27.35 23.82
N SER A 584 -24.07 27.17 24.34
CA SER A 584 -22.84 27.54 23.62
C SER A 584 -22.57 26.67 22.40
N ILE A 585 -22.93 25.38 22.42
CA ILE A 585 -22.90 24.51 21.24
C ILE A 585 -23.89 25.02 20.19
N ARG A 586 -25.11 25.36 20.61
CA ARG A 586 -26.12 25.90 19.68
C ARG A 586 -25.68 27.22 19.04
N LYS A 587 -25.08 28.13 19.84
CA LYS A 587 -24.55 29.42 19.36
C LYS A 587 -23.41 29.28 18.35
N ARG A 588 -22.59 28.22 18.48
CA ARG A 588 -21.48 27.91 17.58
C ARG A 588 -21.88 27.05 16.37
N SER A 589 -23.13 26.60 16.32
CA SER A 589 -23.63 25.74 15.26
C SER A 589 -24.09 26.55 14.05
N VAL A 590 -23.80 26.07 12.84
CA VAL A 590 -24.16 26.72 11.57
C VAL A 590 -24.76 25.69 10.63
N ALA A 591 -26.00 25.95 10.16
CA ALA A 591 -26.66 25.10 9.19
C ALA A 591 -26.02 25.22 7.81
N ILE A 592 -25.44 24.12 7.33
CA ILE A 592 -24.83 24.05 5.99
C ILE A 592 -25.41 22.92 5.12
N GLY A 593 -26.16 21.99 5.72
CA GLY A 593 -26.58 20.76 5.05
C GLY A 593 -25.63 19.59 5.29
N ARG A 594 -25.95 18.45 4.67
CA ARG A 594 -25.18 17.21 4.83
C ARG A 594 -23.98 17.19 3.88
N ILE A 595 -22.77 17.21 4.45
CA ILE A 595 -21.52 17.08 3.67
C ILE A 595 -21.29 15.60 3.31
N THR A 596 -21.74 15.16 2.13
CA THR A 596 -21.38 13.83 1.58
C THR A 596 -21.26 13.90 0.06
N GLU A 597 -20.67 12.88 -0.55
CA GLU A 597 -20.81 12.67 -2.01
C GLU A 597 -22.30 12.48 -2.39
N SER A 598 -22.66 12.90 -3.60
CA SER A 598 -24.04 12.78 -4.11
C SER A 598 -24.45 11.30 -4.23
N LEU A 599 -25.49 10.89 -3.50
CA LEU A 599 -26.08 9.54 -3.59
C LEU A 599 -26.54 9.21 -5.02
N ALA A 600 -26.88 10.22 -5.83
CA ALA A 600 -27.37 10.05 -7.20
C ALA A 600 -26.32 9.45 -8.14
N THR A 601 -25.03 9.75 -7.94
CA THR A 601 -23.93 9.23 -8.78
C THR A 601 -23.67 7.74 -8.50
N THR A 602 -23.90 7.30 -7.26
CA THR A 602 -23.67 5.91 -6.81
C THR A 602 -24.71 4.92 -7.33
N LEU A 603 -25.92 5.39 -7.64
CA LEU A 603 -27.06 4.55 -8.02
C LEU A 603 -27.28 4.40 -9.54
N GLN A 604 -26.45 5.06 -10.38
CA GLN A 604 -26.62 5.13 -11.84
C GLN A 604 -26.50 3.79 -12.61
N ASN A 605 -26.30 2.66 -11.93
CA ASN A 605 -26.31 1.34 -12.56
C ASN A 605 -27.16 0.35 -11.76
N THR A 606 -28.49 0.39 -11.93
CA THR A 606 -29.35 -0.71 -11.48
C THR A 606 -30.28 -1.23 -12.57
N ARG A 607 -30.34 -2.56 -12.61
CA ARG A 607 -31.00 -3.41 -13.62
C ARG A 607 -32.53 -3.24 -13.62
N PRO A 608 -33.22 -3.68 -14.68
CA PRO A 608 -34.69 -3.69 -14.75
C PRO A 608 -35.31 -4.43 -13.55
N ARG A 609 -36.42 -3.89 -13.01
CA ARG A 609 -37.18 -4.39 -11.86
C ARG A 609 -38.01 -5.67 -12.13
N ASP A 610 -37.84 -6.31 -13.28
CA ASP A 610 -38.75 -7.38 -13.70
C ASP A 610 -38.36 -8.76 -13.13
N ARG A 611 -39.33 -9.38 -12.43
CA ARG A 611 -39.38 -10.80 -12.01
C ARG A 611 -38.38 -11.26 -10.92
N ARG A 612 -38.23 -10.51 -9.83
CA ARG A 612 -37.60 -11.02 -8.59
C ARG A 612 -38.58 -10.96 -7.41
N PRO A 613 -38.44 -11.84 -6.39
CA PRO A 613 -39.16 -11.69 -5.13
C PRO A 613 -38.84 -10.32 -4.50
N GLU A 614 -39.80 -9.77 -3.76
CA GLU A 614 -39.61 -8.52 -3.00
C GLU A 614 -38.45 -8.71 -2.01
N ARG A 615 -37.59 -7.70 -1.89
CA ARG A 615 -36.38 -7.77 -1.07
C ARG A 615 -36.38 -6.71 0.02
N VAL A 616 -36.39 -7.14 1.27
CA VAL A 616 -36.37 -6.28 2.45
C VAL A 616 -34.97 -6.29 3.06
N GLY A 617 -34.34 -5.11 3.15
CA GLY A 617 -33.06 -4.94 3.83
C GLY A 617 -33.24 -4.59 5.29
N ILE A 618 -32.49 -5.25 6.16
CA ILE A 618 -32.51 -5.05 7.62
C ILE A 618 -31.16 -4.49 8.05
N PHE A 619 -31.11 -3.21 8.45
CA PHE A 619 -29.87 -2.54 8.85
C PHE A 619 -29.75 -2.42 10.37
N GLU A 620 -28.63 -2.90 10.91
CA GLU A 620 -28.34 -2.82 12.35
C GLU A 620 -27.62 -1.53 12.73
N ASN A 621 -27.90 -1.01 13.93
CA ASN A 621 -27.16 0.09 14.54
C ASN A 621 -25.77 -0.39 15.03
N LEU A 622 -24.79 0.51 15.09
CA LEU A 622 -23.50 0.28 15.73
C LEU A 622 -23.62 0.13 17.25
N HIS A 623 -24.51 0.89 17.89
CA HIS A 623 -24.56 1.06 19.34
C HIS A 623 -25.39 -0.02 20.06
N TRP A 624 -25.26 -1.28 19.68
CA TRP A 624 -26.01 -2.38 20.31
C TRP A 624 -25.86 -2.45 21.83
N HIS A 625 -24.69 -2.03 22.36
CA HIS A 625 -24.41 -1.96 23.78
C HIS A 625 -25.38 -1.03 24.56
N ALA A 626 -26.01 -0.06 23.88
CA ALA A 626 -26.94 0.87 24.49
C ALA A 626 -28.35 0.29 24.69
N TYR A 627 -28.70 -0.80 23.98
CA TYR A 627 -30.00 -1.43 24.12
C TYR A 627 -29.99 -2.52 25.21
N PRO A 628 -31.08 -2.72 25.95
CA PRO A 628 -31.19 -3.82 26.91
C PRO A 628 -31.20 -5.17 26.20
N ASP A 629 -30.78 -6.23 26.89
CA ASP A 629 -30.72 -7.58 26.30
C ASP A 629 -32.10 -8.06 25.84
N SER A 630 -33.16 -7.71 26.56
CA SER A 630 -34.55 -7.98 26.16
C SER A 630 -34.85 -7.46 24.75
N PHE A 631 -34.48 -6.21 24.45
CA PHE A 631 -34.70 -5.64 23.11
C PHE A 631 -33.85 -6.33 22.05
N ARG A 632 -32.60 -6.68 22.37
CA ARG A 632 -31.72 -7.40 21.45
C ARG A 632 -32.29 -8.77 21.08
N ASP A 633 -32.89 -9.46 22.04
CA ASP A 633 -33.53 -10.75 21.80
C ASP A 633 -34.84 -10.59 21.03
N SER A 634 -35.67 -9.61 21.39
CA SER A 634 -36.87 -9.27 20.62
C SER A 634 -36.56 -8.91 19.16
N PHE A 635 -35.45 -8.23 18.89
CA PHE A 635 -35.01 -7.96 17.51
C PHE A 635 -34.72 -9.26 16.74
N LYS A 636 -34.00 -10.22 17.35
CA LYS A 636 -33.71 -11.51 16.70
C LYS A 636 -34.99 -12.27 16.39
N GLU A 637 -35.87 -12.37 17.38
CA GLU A 637 -37.16 -13.05 17.27
C GLU A 637 -38.03 -12.41 16.19
N MET A 638 -38.08 -11.08 16.16
CA MET A 638 -38.81 -10.32 15.15
C MET A 638 -38.31 -10.61 13.74
N VAL A 639 -37.00 -10.57 13.49
CA VAL A 639 -36.45 -10.80 12.14
C VAL A 639 -36.75 -12.23 11.65
N VAL A 640 -36.65 -13.22 12.53
CA VAL A 640 -37.01 -14.61 12.20
C VAL A 640 -38.50 -14.73 11.92
N ALA A 641 -39.35 -14.19 12.80
CA ALA A 641 -40.81 -14.26 12.66
C ALA A 641 -41.31 -13.53 11.40
N LEU A 642 -40.70 -12.41 11.02
CA LEU A 642 -41.01 -11.72 9.76
C LEU A 642 -40.70 -12.60 8.54
N ALA A 643 -39.55 -13.27 8.55
CA ALA A 643 -39.16 -14.17 7.46
C ALA A 643 -40.07 -15.40 7.37
N GLU A 644 -40.55 -15.93 8.50
CA GLU A 644 -41.50 -17.04 8.53
C GLU A 644 -42.91 -16.64 8.04
N ARG A 645 -43.37 -15.42 8.35
CA ARG A 645 -44.69 -14.91 7.95
C ARG A 645 -44.78 -14.56 6.46
N HIS A 646 -43.66 -14.20 5.83
CA HIS A 646 -43.59 -13.73 4.44
C HIS A 646 -42.60 -14.57 3.62
N PRO A 647 -42.88 -15.86 3.37
CA PRO A 647 -41.95 -16.79 2.73
C PRO A 647 -41.61 -16.44 1.27
N GLU A 648 -42.44 -15.63 0.61
CA GLU A 648 -42.23 -15.10 -0.75
C GLU A 648 -41.27 -13.90 -0.81
N THR A 649 -40.92 -13.31 0.34
CA THR A 649 -40.05 -12.13 0.46
C THR A 649 -38.64 -12.54 0.87
N GLU A 650 -37.61 -11.97 0.23
CA GLU A 650 -36.21 -12.17 0.62
C GLU A 650 -35.78 -11.12 1.66
N PHE A 651 -35.36 -11.57 2.84
CA PHE A 651 -34.82 -10.73 3.91
C PHE A 651 -33.30 -10.79 3.96
N VAL A 652 -32.66 -9.63 4.04
CA VAL A 652 -31.21 -9.52 4.07
C VAL A 652 -30.77 -8.63 5.22
N ILE A 653 -30.08 -9.19 6.21
CA ILE A 653 -29.47 -8.43 7.29
C ILE A 653 -28.12 -7.87 6.83
N PHE A 654 -27.96 -6.56 7.01
CA PHE A 654 -26.74 -5.79 6.75
C PHE A 654 -26.12 -5.36 8.09
N PRO A 655 -25.12 -6.10 8.60
CA PRO A 655 -24.44 -5.78 9.84
C PRO A 655 -23.60 -4.50 9.74
N HIS A 656 -23.49 -3.75 10.83
CA HIS A 656 -22.71 -2.53 10.87
C HIS A 656 -21.21 -2.91 10.81
N PRO A 657 -20.42 -2.35 9.88
CA PRO A 657 -19.03 -2.78 9.65
C PRO A 657 -18.12 -2.74 10.89
N ALA A 658 -18.36 -1.80 11.80
CA ALA A 658 -17.59 -1.66 13.04
C ALA A 658 -18.08 -2.56 14.21
N GLY A 659 -19.34 -3.02 14.20
CA GLY A 659 -19.94 -3.78 15.30
C GLY A 659 -20.03 -5.29 15.03
N LEU A 660 -20.53 -5.64 13.85
CA LEU A 660 -20.80 -7.02 13.38
C LEU A 660 -21.65 -7.82 14.38
N TRP A 661 -22.65 -7.19 14.99
CA TRP A 661 -23.38 -7.80 16.09
C TRP A 661 -24.21 -8.99 15.60
N SER A 662 -24.99 -8.82 14.53
CA SER A 662 -25.79 -9.90 13.96
C SER A 662 -24.94 -11.11 13.54
N VAL A 663 -23.73 -10.88 13.02
CA VAL A 663 -22.80 -11.97 12.65
C VAL A 663 -22.32 -12.76 13.87
N LYS A 664 -22.15 -12.09 15.02
CA LYS A 664 -21.65 -12.70 16.25
C LYS A 664 -22.75 -13.41 17.04
N PHE A 665 -23.97 -12.88 17.02
CA PHE A 665 -25.01 -13.24 17.99
C PHE A 665 -26.26 -13.89 17.37
N ILE A 666 -26.44 -13.85 16.04
CA ILE A 666 -27.48 -14.61 15.36
C ILE A 666 -26.85 -15.89 14.81
N LYS A 667 -27.32 -17.04 15.32
CA LYS A 667 -26.89 -18.35 14.80
C LYS A 667 -27.44 -18.52 13.39
N THR A 668 -26.56 -18.79 12.42
CA THR A 668 -26.97 -19.00 11.02
C THR A 668 -27.58 -20.39 10.79
N THR A 669 -27.41 -21.33 11.72
CA THR A 669 -28.02 -22.66 11.68
C THR A 669 -29.48 -22.58 12.11
N GLY A 670 -30.40 -22.99 11.23
CA GLY A 670 -31.84 -23.02 11.51
C GLY A 670 -32.58 -21.72 11.18
N LEU A 671 -31.95 -20.77 10.46
CA LEU A 671 -32.66 -19.60 9.94
C LEU A 671 -33.61 -20.00 8.79
N PRO A 672 -34.74 -19.28 8.61
CA PRO A 672 -35.61 -19.42 7.45
C PRO A 672 -34.83 -19.30 6.13
N ALA A 673 -35.23 -20.05 5.10
CA ALA A 673 -34.51 -20.14 3.83
C ALA A 673 -34.46 -18.80 3.05
N ASN A 674 -35.39 -17.90 3.34
CA ASN A 674 -35.52 -16.56 2.77
C ASN A 674 -34.82 -15.47 3.61
N LEU A 675 -34.12 -15.83 4.69
CA LEU A 675 -33.36 -14.89 5.53
C LEU A 675 -31.85 -15.10 5.40
N SER A 676 -31.11 -14.05 5.05
CA SER A 676 -29.66 -14.10 4.90
C SER A 676 -28.95 -12.99 5.68
N ILE A 677 -27.70 -13.23 6.08
CA ILE A 677 -26.86 -12.25 6.80
C ILE A 677 -25.61 -11.98 5.96
N ILE A 678 -25.39 -10.72 5.57
CA ILE A 678 -24.21 -10.32 4.82
C ILE A 678 -23.03 -10.20 5.79
N ASN A 679 -21.95 -10.94 5.53
CA ASN A 679 -20.70 -10.74 6.27
C ASN A 679 -19.80 -9.74 5.54
N PRO A 680 -19.61 -8.51 6.03
CA PRO A 680 -18.78 -7.50 5.36
C PRO A 680 -17.27 -7.84 5.37
N ALA A 681 -16.83 -8.81 6.18
CA ALA A 681 -15.44 -9.31 6.14
C ALA A 681 -15.18 -10.22 4.93
N ASN A 682 -16.23 -10.69 4.23
CA ASN A 682 -16.09 -11.45 3.00
C ASN A 682 -15.93 -10.51 1.79
N ARG A 683 -14.83 -10.62 1.04
CA ARG A 683 -14.53 -9.76 -0.09
C ARG A 683 -15.57 -9.83 -1.22
N ASP A 684 -16.25 -10.95 -1.38
CA ASP A 684 -17.32 -11.10 -2.38
C ASP A 684 -18.55 -10.23 -2.05
N ASN A 685 -18.68 -9.76 -0.81
CA ASN A 685 -19.80 -8.96 -0.33
C ASN A 685 -19.52 -7.45 -0.35
N LEU A 686 -18.32 -6.99 -0.75
CA LEU A 686 -17.96 -5.56 -0.72
C LEU A 686 -18.87 -4.69 -1.60
N GLY A 687 -19.43 -5.25 -2.69
CA GLY A 687 -20.41 -4.57 -3.54
C GLY A 687 -21.85 -4.63 -3.01
N GLN A 688 -22.08 -5.26 -1.86
CA GLN A 688 -23.39 -5.46 -1.23
C GLN A 688 -23.45 -4.84 0.18
N THR A 689 -22.62 -3.83 0.46
CA THR A 689 -22.59 -3.14 1.77
C THR A 689 -22.76 -1.64 1.60
N GLY A 690 -23.26 -0.96 2.64
CA GLY A 690 -23.49 0.49 2.63
C GLY A 690 -24.56 0.94 1.63
N VAL A 691 -24.41 2.12 1.06
CA VAL A 691 -25.37 2.74 0.11
C VAL A 691 -25.54 1.90 -1.16
N ALA A 692 -24.50 1.19 -1.62
CA ALA A 692 -24.58 0.32 -2.79
C ALA A 692 -25.57 -0.84 -2.61
N ALA A 693 -25.79 -1.31 -1.38
CA ALA A 693 -26.77 -2.34 -1.08
C ALA A 693 -28.21 -1.89 -1.36
N LEU A 694 -28.49 -0.60 -1.11
CA LEU A 694 -29.83 -0.01 -1.21
C LEU A 694 -30.41 -0.13 -2.61
N ALA A 695 -29.56 -0.06 -3.63
CA ALA A 695 -29.94 -0.18 -5.04
C ALA A 695 -30.66 -1.50 -5.36
N SER A 696 -30.46 -2.54 -4.54
CA SER A 696 -31.05 -3.87 -4.74
C SER A 696 -32.30 -4.14 -3.89
N LEU A 697 -32.74 -3.20 -3.06
CA LEU A 697 -33.83 -3.39 -2.08
C LEU A 697 -35.12 -2.72 -2.53
N ASP A 698 -36.23 -3.22 -2.03
CA ASP A 698 -37.56 -2.67 -2.29
C ASP A 698 -38.13 -1.95 -1.04
N ARG A 699 -37.78 -2.43 0.16
CA ARG A 699 -38.10 -1.80 1.46
C ARG A 699 -36.98 -1.98 2.48
N VAL A 700 -36.98 -1.15 3.51
CA VAL A 700 -35.97 -1.19 4.57
C VAL A 700 -36.59 -1.19 5.96
N LEU A 701 -36.12 -2.11 6.80
CA LEU A 701 -36.27 -2.07 8.24
C LEU A 701 -34.92 -1.71 8.87
N THR A 702 -34.89 -0.78 9.81
CA THR A 702 -33.64 -0.45 10.51
C THR A 702 -33.88 -0.16 11.97
N THR A 703 -32.94 -0.54 12.83
CA THR A 703 -32.88 0.07 14.17
C THR A 703 -32.42 1.53 14.04
N PRO A 704 -32.78 2.44 14.97
CA PRO A 704 -32.37 3.86 14.93
C PRO A 704 -30.92 4.06 14.49
N SER A 705 -30.70 4.56 13.28
CA SER A 705 -29.36 4.80 12.73
C SER A 705 -29.36 5.81 11.59
N SER A 706 -28.16 6.31 11.25
CA SER A 706 -27.94 7.28 10.17
C SER A 706 -28.33 6.76 8.78
N VAL A 707 -28.38 5.44 8.56
CA VAL A 707 -28.77 4.86 7.26
C VAL A 707 -30.19 5.26 6.85
N THR A 708 -31.04 5.58 7.82
CA THR A 708 -32.41 6.03 7.60
C THR A 708 -32.46 7.25 6.69
N VAL A 709 -31.48 8.15 6.81
CA VAL A 709 -31.37 9.33 5.95
C VAL A 709 -31.02 8.93 4.52
N ASP A 710 -30.04 8.03 4.34
CA ASP A 710 -29.66 7.54 3.01
C ASP A 710 -30.84 6.86 2.29
N VAL A 711 -31.59 6.04 3.01
CA VAL A 711 -32.75 5.30 2.50
C VAL A 711 -33.89 6.24 2.12
N ALA A 712 -34.21 7.20 2.99
CA ALA A 712 -35.26 8.17 2.71
C ALA A 712 -34.90 9.09 1.53
N GLN A 713 -33.64 9.55 1.41
CA GLN A 713 -33.18 10.42 0.31
C GLN A 713 -33.31 9.75 -1.07
N ILE A 714 -33.21 8.42 -1.15
CA ILE A 714 -33.36 7.67 -2.41
C ILE A 714 -34.82 7.25 -2.67
N GLY A 715 -35.74 7.60 -1.77
CA GLY A 715 -37.17 7.32 -1.89
C GLY A 715 -37.58 5.87 -1.60
N LEU A 716 -36.72 5.08 -0.93
CA LEU A 716 -37.09 3.73 -0.50
C LEU A 716 -37.90 3.78 0.81
N PRO A 717 -39.04 3.07 0.91
CA PRO A 717 -39.80 2.99 2.16
C PRO A 717 -38.94 2.48 3.32
N VAL A 718 -38.90 3.25 4.41
CA VAL A 718 -38.13 2.92 5.62
C VAL A 718 -39.01 2.86 6.85
N THR A 719 -38.82 1.81 7.62
CA THR A 719 -39.47 1.57 8.91
C THR A 719 -38.39 1.46 9.99
N VAL A 720 -38.61 2.09 11.15
CA VAL A 720 -37.65 2.09 12.25
C VAL A 720 -38.16 1.21 13.40
N PHE A 721 -37.39 0.18 13.74
CA PHE A 721 -37.66 -0.68 14.89
C PHE A 721 -36.89 -0.20 16.12
N ALA A 722 -37.59 0.28 17.14
CA ALA A 722 -37.00 0.89 18.33
C ALA A 722 -37.63 0.35 19.62
N PRO A 723 -36.91 0.34 20.76
CA PRO A 723 -37.54 0.08 22.06
C PRO A 723 -38.57 1.18 22.39
N PRO A 724 -39.69 0.85 23.06
CA PRO A 724 -40.68 1.86 23.48
C PRO A 724 -40.08 3.01 24.32
N GLU A 725 -39.07 2.70 25.13
CA GLU A 725 -38.36 3.64 25.99
C GLU A 725 -37.26 4.45 25.29
N PHE A 726 -36.97 4.18 24.01
CA PHE A 726 -35.93 4.88 23.26
C PHE A 726 -36.46 6.19 22.68
N ASP A 727 -35.69 7.27 22.83
CA ASP A 727 -36.04 8.56 22.24
C ASP A 727 -35.94 8.50 20.70
N VAL A 728 -37.11 8.45 20.05
CA VAL A 728 -37.27 8.42 18.59
C VAL A 728 -37.62 9.79 18.00
N SER A 729 -37.46 10.88 18.76
CA SER A 729 -37.79 12.25 18.31
C SER A 729 -37.08 12.64 17.01
N LEU A 730 -35.84 12.19 16.80
CA LEU A 730 -35.06 12.40 15.57
C LEU A 730 -35.68 11.74 14.32
N TYR A 731 -36.51 10.71 14.51
CA TYR A 731 -37.13 9.92 13.44
C TYR A 731 -38.57 10.35 13.18
N ARG A 732 -38.99 11.51 13.72
CA ARG A 732 -40.34 12.05 13.54
C ARG A 732 -40.71 12.11 12.06
N GLY A 733 -41.89 11.60 11.75
CA GLY A 733 -42.38 11.46 10.37
C GLY A 733 -42.24 10.04 9.83
N LEU A 734 -41.31 9.23 10.33
CA LEU A 734 -41.18 7.83 9.93
C LEU A 734 -42.09 6.92 10.74
N ARG A 735 -42.38 5.74 10.17
CA ARG A 735 -43.12 4.68 10.87
C ARG A 735 -42.19 4.02 11.89
N ILE A 736 -42.50 4.23 13.17
CA ILE A 736 -41.83 3.56 14.29
C ILE A 736 -42.64 2.32 14.66
N VAL A 737 -41.95 1.20 14.87
CA VAL A 737 -42.55 -0.09 15.21
C VAL A 737 -41.85 -0.71 16.41
N HIS A 738 -42.60 -1.46 17.21
CA HIS A 738 -42.11 -2.06 18.46
C HIS A 738 -42.34 -3.57 18.53
N THR A 739 -43.25 -4.09 17.70
CA THR A 739 -43.62 -5.50 17.66
C THR A 739 -43.44 -6.10 16.26
N VAL A 740 -43.52 -7.42 16.16
CA VAL A 740 -43.46 -8.14 14.87
C VAL A 740 -44.68 -7.81 14.01
N GLU A 741 -45.84 -7.70 14.65
CA GLU A 741 -47.12 -7.33 14.04
C GLU A 741 -47.01 -5.93 13.42
N ASP A 742 -46.56 -4.94 14.18
CA ASP A 742 -46.39 -3.57 13.70
C ASP A 742 -45.39 -3.50 12.54
N ALA A 743 -44.28 -4.24 12.64
CA ALA A 743 -43.25 -4.29 11.61
C ALA A 743 -43.79 -4.93 10.32
N SER A 744 -44.56 -6.01 10.44
CA SER A 744 -45.22 -6.68 9.31
C SER A 744 -46.22 -5.75 8.62
N ASP A 745 -47.08 -5.08 9.40
CA ASP A 745 -48.08 -4.15 8.87
C ASP A 745 -47.43 -2.94 8.20
N ALA A 746 -46.37 -2.39 8.81
CA ALA A 746 -45.61 -1.28 8.24
C ALA A 746 -44.93 -1.65 6.93
N LEU A 747 -44.36 -2.86 6.83
CA LEU A 747 -43.63 -3.30 5.65
C LEU A 747 -44.57 -3.71 4.51
N PHE A 748 -45.67 -4.40 4.79
CA PHE A 748 -46.45 -5.07 3.73
C PHE A 748 -47.89 -4.57 3.57
N ALA A 749 -48.54 -4.09 4.63
CA ALA A 749 -49.92 -3.62 4.57
C ALA A 749 -50.04 -2.10 4.33
N THR A 750 -49.07 -1.32 4.83
CA THR A 750 -49.11 0.15 4.73
C THR A 750 -48.81 0.61 3.30
N PRO A 751 -49.66 1.47 2.70
CA PRO A 751 -49.43 2.00 1.37
C PRO A 751 -48.11 2.76 1.27
N VAL A 752 -47.33 2.50 0.21
CA VAL A 752 -46.04 3.17 -0.04
C VAL A 752 -46.18 4.70 -0.10
N ALA A 753 -47.32 5.21 -0.58
CA ALA A 753 -47.59 6.65 -0.63
C ALA A 753 -47.66 7.31 0.75
N GLU A 754 -48.18 6.59 1.75
CA GLU A 754 -48.24 7.07 3.14
C GLU A 754 -46.83 7.12 3.75
N LEU A 755 -46.07 6.03 3.60
CA LEU A 755 -44.67 5.97 4.04
C LEU A 755 -43.82 7.07 3.36
N SER A 756 -44.07 7.33 2.08
CA SER A 756 -43.39 8.38 1.32
C SER A 756 -43.67 9.80 1.83
N THR A 757 -44.89 10.06 2.30
CA THR A 757 -45.26 11.35 2.90
C THR A 757 -44.52 11.55 4.21
N GLY A 758 -44.48 10.50 5.05
CA GLY A 758 -43.72 10.49 6.29
C GLY A 758 -42.22 10.72 6.09
N MET A 759 -41.63 10.06 5.09
CA MET A 759 -40.22 10.24 4.73
C MET A 759 -39.88 11.67 4.31
N LYS A 760 -40.74 12.34 3.53
CA LYS A 760 -40.54 13.75 3.16
C LYS A 760 -40.55 14.66 4.38
N ALA A 761 -41.47 14.43 5.31
CA ALA A 761 -41.54 15.19 6.56
C ALA A 761 -40.28 14.97 7.42
N PHE A 762 -39.82 13.71 7.52
CA PHE A 762 -38.58 13.36 8.20
C PHE A 762 -37.36 14.03 7.57
N LEU A 763 -37.20 13.98 6.24
CA LEU A 763 -36.09 14.61 5.54
C LEU A 763 -36.07 16.13 5.74
N SER A 764 -37.24 16.79 5.67
CA SER A 764 -37.36 18.23 5.91
C SER A 764 -36.99 18.62 7.35
N ALA A 765 -37.29 17.75 8.32
CA ALA A 765 -36.88 17.96 9.71
C ALA A 765 -35.38 17.65 9.94
N ALA A 766 -34.82 16.67 9.23
CA ALA A 766 -33.45 16.20 9.45
C ALA A 766 -32.39 16.95 8.63
N LEU A 767 -32.75 17.47 7.45
CA LEU A 767 -31.82 18.03 6.47
C LEU A 767 -32.29 19.39 5.96
N LEU A 768 -31.32 20.27 5.74
CA LEU A 768 -31.50 21.43 4.89
C LEU A 768 -31.49 21.00 3.41
N ASP A 769 -32.45 21.50 2.63
CA ASP A 769 -32.59 21.16 1.20
C ASP A 769 -31.55 21.89 0.34
N VAL A 770 -30.32 21.38 0.36
CA VAL A 770 -29.18 21.90 -0.41
C VAL A 770 -28.30 20.78 -0.93
N THR A 771 -27.61 21.06 -2.04
CA THR A 771 -26.75 20.10 -2.75
C THR A 771 -25.26 20.47 -2.70
N ASP A 772 -24.92 21.63 -2.14
CA ASP A 772 -23.60 22.27 -2.14
C ASP A 772 -23.03 22.44 -0.72
N ALA A 773 -23.39 21.56 0.22
CA ALA A 773 -23.03 21.69 1.63
C ALA A 773 -21.50 21.78 1.88
N ALA A 774 -20.69 21.07 1.07
CA ALA A 774 -19.23 21.12 1.17
C ALA A 774 -18.69 22.49 0.75
N GLU A 775 -19.20 23.05 -0.34
CA GLU A 775 -18.88 24.40 -0.81
C GLU A 775 -19.27 25.45 0.23
N ARG A 776 -20.47 25.35 0.79
CA ARG A 776 -20.94 26.25 1.86
C ARG A 776 -20.06 26.18 3.10
N ALA A 777 -19.64 24.99 3.50
CA ALA A 777 -18.72 24.81 4.63
C ALA A 777 -17.38 25.52 4.37
N VAL A 778 -16.78 25.30 3.20
CA VAL A 778 -15.51 25.91 2.79
C VAL A 778 -15.61 27.44 2.69
N GLN A 779 -16.68 27.95 2.09
CA GLN A 779 -16.95 29.39 2.01
C GLN A 779 -17.09 30.01 3.40
N HIS A 780 -17.79 29.34 4.31
CA HIS A 780 -17.95 29.80 5.68
C HIS A 780 -16.60 29.85 6.41
N MET A 781 -15.78 28.79 6.31
CA MET A 781 -14.43 28.78 6.88
C MET A 781 -13.58 29.96 6.37
N PHE A 782 -13.67 30.28 5.08
CA PHE A 782 -12.91 31.37 4.47
C PHE A 782 -13.41 32.77 4.88
N LEU A 783 -14.72 33.00 4.90
CA LEU A 783 -15.29 34.28 5.33
C LEU A 783 -15.03 34.57 6.81
N ASP A 784 -15.14 33.55 7.65
CA ASP A 784 -14.87 33.64 9.08
C ASP A 784 -13.39 34.02 9.36
N GLN A 785 -12.45 33.51 8.54
CA GLN A 785 -11.05 33.94 8.58
C GLN A 785 -10.87 35.42 8.21
N ILE A 786 -11.52 35.89 7.14
CA ILE A 786 -11.44 37.30 6.72
C ILE A 786 -11.98 38.22 7.80
N GLN A 787 -13.14 37.90 8.36
CA GLN A 787 -13.76 38.72 9.40
C GLN A 787 -12.87 38.80 10.65
N SER A 788 -12.28 37.68 11.08
CA SER A 788 -11.34 37.67 12.21
C SER A 788 -10.07 38.47 11.93
N ALA A 789 -9.55 38.47 10.70
CA ALA A 789 -8.40 39.28 10.30
C ALA A 789 -8.73 40.79 10.35
N LEU A 790 -9.95 41.18 9.95
CA LEU A 790 -10.42 42.56 10.03
C LEU A 790 -10.60 43.02 11.49
N GLU A 791 -11.13 42.16 12.36
CA GLU A 791 -11.33 42.46 13.79
C GLU A 791 -10.02 42.50 14.60
N SER A 792 -9.00 41.75 14.19
CA SER A 792 -7.67 41.72 14.84
C SER A 792 -6.72 42.83 14.38
N THR A 793 -7.10 43.63 13.39
CA THR A 793 -6.34 44.81 12.97
C THR A 793 -6.63 45.96 13.94
N PRO A 794 -5.67 46.47 14.74
CA PRO A 794 -5.92 47.54 15.68
C PRO A 794 -6.43 48.79 14.94
N SER A 795 -7.46 49.42 15.49
CA SER A 795 -8.03 50.69 15.03
C SER A 795 -6.99 51.82 15.01
N ARG A 796 -6.15 51.87 13.98
CA ARG A 796 -5.27 53.01 13.67
C ARG A 796 -6.05 54.29 13.32
N ARG A 797 -7.39 54.30 13.39
CA ARG A 797 -8.26 55.44 13.06
C ARG A 797 -8.80 56.23 14.27
N GLN A 798 -8.41 55.93 15.50
CA GLN A 798 -8.82 56.72 16.68
C GLN A 798 -7.68 57.50 17.39
N ALA A 799 -6.49 57.59 16.79
CA ALA A 799 -5.39 58.44 17.29
C ALA A 799 -5.11 59.67 16.40
N GLN A 800 -6.10 60.09 15.61
CA GLN A 800 -6.11 61.39 14.91
C GLN A 800 -7.49 62.03 15.08
N HIS A 801 -7.82 62.41 16.31
CA HIS A 801 -8.69 63.54 16.63
C HIS A 801 -8.36 64.09 18.00
#